data_AF-A0A286A8V3-F1
#
_entry.id   AF-A0A286A8V3-F1
#
_cell.length_a   1.000
_cell.length_b   1.000
_cell.length_c   1.000
_cell.angle_alpha   90.00
_cell.angle_beta   90.00
_cell.angle_gamma   90.00
#
_symmetry.space_group_name_H-M   'P 1'
#
loop_
_entity.id
_entity.type
_entity.pdbx_description
1 polymer ?
#
loop_
_entity_poly.entity_id
_entity_poly.type
_entity_poly.pdbx_seq_one_letter_code
_entity_poly.pdbx_strand_id
1 'polypeptide(L)'
;MNKYFHMKFKYLFILLFTSSFFTACSQKKVVQTIEAKKYIASLKAMGYDELKSQLKKDTTLLNKLIKTATFELQLTSHFSSGEKSTVDKSVPEFEINHDEAKIKALFNDYCNKLLFEQNFSDNANEESFNLYGQDLFSYESRFSLTDDNHVLEKKDSLFKPFKNNVVTNEKAYFFRGKKIAKADIGLKRIDSIETEVSLKLPIDFEKFSINKSDKTAKYKDDKIEIESLKENVAQLKIPMGLYSEIIAYQATNGKNVRMNTSALSATPMLGIDKKVSEILKELLNIFTEVLKENDEKSGKEKLNQINQNHLNAKIDMAEFDVYLDKLSKDKAKIEELGDIGLYNEIANAGKKVIGVQTQFVFAEFPDDINSIDVFVATKSVSFQNKAMIKYGNHYLNPKYFDDAKPNIVFYSHKTDRKFGVSNRDGETIIAPKYDELKQLSNEYFTGDEKLYWLDVADKKMVPLPQYKNYIQSLKAGYDVFEKAVGDDGKLGVVLNRDKIILPFEYYRFEKHEKFIIASKTHNLDELYDLNFKKLPNKGIQKMNTVDNFIATDIKFPAVFVGEDSHHKKALVDKNLNLLTGFKYEFINPFFGVNNYYIAGVRTADGSNYWYGIIDEKGKEVTPFIFCNIAEEFDKNGKLKFCLKDKREAMDFKAFLLKYKK
;
A
#
# COMPACT_ATOMS: atom_id res chain seq x y z
N MET A 1 -13.09 24.15 -16.72
CA MET A 1 -13.20 25.41 -17.50
C MET A 1 -12.01 25.48 -18.46
N ASN A 2 -12.29 25.44 -19.77
CA ASN A 2 -11.34 25.28 -20.89
C ASN A 2 -10.04 26.09 -20.77
N LYS A 3 -8.87 25.43 -20.92
CA LYS A 3 -7.64 26.10 -21.36
C LYS A 3 -6.86 25.24 -22.35
N TYR A 4 -6.58 25.90 -23.47
CA TYR A 4 -6.01 25.39 -24.72
C TYR A 4 -4.56 24.92 -24.59
N PHE A 5 -4.26 23.82 -25.28
CA PHE A 5 -2.91 23.35 -25.61
C PHE A 5 -2.29 24.30 -26.66
N HIS A 6 -1.12 24.87 -26.37
CA HIS A 6 -0.35 25.65 -27.35
C HIS A 6 1.11 25.20 -27.36
N MET A 7 1.48 24.53 -28.45
CA MET A 7 2.84 24.05 -28.72
C MET A 7 3.59 25.12 -29.52
N LYS A 8 4.69 25.66 -28.99
CA LYS A 8 5.59 26.57 -29.73
C LYS A 8 6.77 25.78 -30.29
N PHE A 9 6.87 25.73 -31.62
CA PHE A 9 8.02 25.26 -32.38
C PHE A 9 9.02 26.40 -32.62
N LYS A 10 10.31 26.18 -32.40
CA LYS A 10 11.40 26.93 -33.03
C LYS A 10 12.53 25.98 -33.45
N TYR A 11 12.77 25.90 -34.76
CA TYR A 11 14.05 25.49 -35.39
C TYR A 11 15.05 26.68 -35.26
N LEU A 12 16.39 26.60 -35.37
CA LEU A 12 17.24 25.90 -36.34
C LEU A 12 18.77 26.11 -36.01
N PHE A 13 19.60 25.07 -36.23
CA PHE A 13 21.02 25.00 -36.74
C PHE A 13 22.25 25.44 -35.89
N ILE A 14 23.22 24.53 -35.55
CA ILE A 14 24.45 24.03 -36.26
C ILE A 14 25.73 24.66 -35.59
N LEU A 15 26.89 24.04 -35.26
CA LEU A 15 27.85 23.16 -35.96
C LEU A 15 28.88 22.54 -34.96
N LEU A 16 29.59 21.50 -35.44
CA LEU A 16 30.69 20.66 -34.89
C LEU A 16 31.62 21.17 -33.75
N PHE A 17 32.06 20.24 -32.88
CA PHE A 17 33.48 19.81 -32.82
C PHE A 17 33.64 18.40 -32.23
N THR A 18 34.46 17.61 -32.92
CA THR A 18 34.90 16.24 -32.64
C THR A 18 35.81 16.13 -31.42
N SER A 19 35.68 15.06 -30.63
CA SER A 19 36.87 14.35 -30.13
C SER A 19 36.55 12.88 -29.84
N SER A 20 37.46 12.05 -30.32
CA SER A 20 37.36 10.61 -30.48
C SER A 20 37.78 9.90 -29.20
N PHE A 21 36.96 8.96 -28.72
CA PHE A 21 37.43 7.84 -27.90
C PHE A 21 36.92 6.54 -28.53
N PHE A 22 37.75 5.96 -29.41
CA PHE A 22 37.64 4.56 -29.76
C PHE A 22 38.17 3.74 -28.57
N THR A 23 37.26 3.14 -27.81
CA THR A 23 37.58 1.91 -27.06
C THR A 23 36.97 0.75 -27.83
N ALA A 24 37.84 -0.13 -28.33
CA ALA A 24 37.47 -1.37 -28.98
C ALA A 24 36.87 -2.33 -27.95
N CYS A 25 35.56 -2.29 -27.76
CA CYS A 25 34.82 -3.39 -27.18
C CYS A 25 34.54 -4.42 -28.27
N SER A 26 35.15 -5.60 -28.16
CA SER A 26 34.74 -6.77 -28.93
C SER A 26 33.29 -7.13 -28.56
N GLN A 27 32.32 -6.60 -29.29
CA GLN A 27 30.91 -6.98 -29.15
C GLN A 27 30.78 -8.47 -29.44
N LYS A 28 30.37 -9.25 -28.43
CA LYS A 28 29.86 -10.61 -28.64
C LYS A 28 28.78 -10.53 -29.72
N LYS A 29 28.95 -11.26 -30.83
CA LYS A 29 27.92 -11.36 -31.88
C LYS A 29 26.62 -11.88 -31.26
N VAL A 30 25.63 -11.00 -31.14
CA VAL A 30 24.26 -11.36 -30.75
C VAL A 30 23.72 -12.34 -31.80
N VAL A 31 23.24 -13.50 -31.34
CA VAL A 31 22.78 -14.58 -32.22
C VAL A 31 21.51 -14.14 -32.97
N GLN A 32 21.55 -14.17 -34.30
CA GLN A 32 20.37 -13.89 -35.15
C GLN A 32 19.38 -15.07 -35.13
N THR A 33 18.13 -14.78 -34.76
CA THR A 33 16.98 -15.70 -34.80
C THR A 33 16.51 -15.97 -36.23
N ILE A 34 15.53 -16.87 -36.39
CA ILE A 34 14.95 -17.22 -37.70
C ILE A 34 14.21 -16.03 -38.33
N GLU A 35 13.45 -15.25 -37.56
CA GLU A 35 12.70 -14.11 -38.09
C GLU A 35 13.63 -13.00 -38.58
N ALA A 36 14.66 -12.65 -37.79
CA ALA A 36 15.67 -11.67 -38.20
C ALA A 36 16.37 -12.07 -39.51
N LYS A 37 16.73 -13.35 -39.66
CA LYS A 37 17.34 -13.87 -40.88
C LYS A 37 16.38 -13.77 -42.08
N LYS A 38 15.10 -14.10 -41.90
CA LYS A 38 14.09 -13.99 -42.96
C LYS A 38 13.89 -12.54 -43.41
N TYR A 39 13.83 -11.60 -42.46
CA TYR A 39 13.71 -10.19 -42.77
C TYR A 39 14.93 -9.67 -43.53
N ILE A 40 16.16 -9.97 -43.06
CA ILE A 40 17.39 -9.60 -43.77
C ILE A 40 17.42 -10.21 -45.18
N ALA A 41 17.02 -11.48 -45.32
CA ALA A 41 16.94 -12.14 -46.62
C ALA A 41 15.96 -11.46 -47.56
N SER A 42 14.77 -11.04 -47.07
CA SER A 42 13.80 -10.30 -47.88
C SER A 42 14.34 -8.96 -48.37
N LEU A 43 15.09 -8.23 -47.53
CA LEU A 43 15.71 -6.97 -47.93
C LEU A 43 16.84 -7.20 -48.94
N LYS A 44 17.64 -8.26 -48.77
CA LYS A 44 18.72 -8.60 -49.70
C LYS A 44 18.24 -9.10 -51.05
N ALA A 45 17.04 -9.68 -51.11
CA ALA A 45 16.42 -10.16 -52.34
C ALA A 45 15.92 -9.03 -53.25
N MET A 46 15.68 -7.83 -52.72
CA MET A 46 15.26 -6.66 -53.49
C MET A 46 16.37 -6.17 -54.42
N GLY A 47 15.97 -5.57 -55.55
CA GLY A 47 16.90 -4.77 -56.37
C GLY A 47 17.45 -3.59 -55.56
N TYR A 48 18.67 -3.11 -55.84
CA TYR A 48 19.30 -2.13 -54.95
C TYR A 48 18.55 -0.79 -54.86
N ASP A 49 17.97 -0.31 -55.97
CA ASP A 49 17.12 0.89 -55.98
C ASP A 49 15.80 0.67 -55.24
N GLU A 50 15.21 -0.52 -55.37
CA GLU A 50 14.01 -0.94 -54.64
C GLU A 50 14.29 -0.99 -53.13
N LEU A 51 15.41 -1.59 -52.72
CA LEU A 51 15.89 -1.62 -51.34
C LEU A 51 16.05 -0.19 -50.80
N LYS A 52 16.73 0.69 -51.54
CA LYS A 52 16.89 2.09 -51.13
C LYS A 52 15.54 2.81 -50.99
N SER A 53 14.59 2.55 -51.90
CA SER A 53 13.23 3.09 -51.82
C SER A 53 12.51 2.60 -50.56
N GLN A 54 12.58 1.30 -50.26
CA GLN A 54 11.98 0.72 -49.06
C GLN A 54 12.63 1.26 -47.78
N LEU A 55 13.97 1.32 -47.72
CA LEU A 55 14.68 1.84 -46.55
C LEU A 55 14.40 3.32 -46.31
N LYS A 56 14.13 4.14 -47.33
CA LYS A 56 13.66 5.52 -47.15
C LYS A 56 12.29 5.59 -46.47
N LYS A 57 11.36 4.71 -46.83
CA LYS A 57 10.05 4.60 -46.15
C LYS A 57 10.22 4.15 -44.70
N ASP A 58 11.02 3.11 -44.49
CA ASP A 58 11.30 2.58 -43.15
C ASP A 58 12.03 3.60 -42.25
N THR A 59 12.94 4.39 -42.82
CA THR A 59 13.63 5.50 -42.13
C THR A 59 12.63 6.58 -41.72
N THR A 60 11.65 6.92 -42.57
CA THR A 60 10.57 7.85 -42.21
C THR A 60 9.74 7.32 -41.05
N LEU A 61 9.38 6.04 -41.07
CA LEU A 61 8.67 5.39 -39.97
C LEU A 61 9.51 5.40 -38.69
N LEU A 62 10.78 4.99 -38.74
CA LEU A 62 11.65 4.98 -37.56
C LEU A 62 11.83 6.38 -36.97
N ASN A 63 11.99 7.41 -37.80
CA ASN A 63 12.04 8.79 -37.30
C ASN A 63 10.73 9.20 -36.62
N LYS A 64 9.57 8.76 -37.14
CA LYS A 64 8.28 8.95 -36.45
C LYS A 64 8.27 8.23 -35.10
N LEU A 65 8.62 6.95 -35.06
CA LEU A 65 8.62 6.14 -33.83
C LEU A 65 9.60 6.69 -32.78
N ILE A 66 10.80 7.11 -33.18
CA ILE A 66 11.79 7.75 -32.31
C ILE A 66 11.29 9.10 -31.79
N LYS A 67 10.50 9.84 -32.59
CA LYS A 67 9.87 11.08 -32.13
C LYS A 67 8.72 10.80 -31.16
N THR A 68 7.90 9.78 -31.41
CA THR A 68 6.92 9.29 -30.43
C THR A 68 7.61 8.81 -29.15
N ALA A 69 8.89 8.45 -29.21
CA ALA A 69 9.68 8.05 -28.03
C ALA A 69 9.99 9.16 -27.02
N THR A 70 9.59 10.40 -27.28
CA THR A 70 9.65 11.50 -26.30
C THR A 70 8.36 11.64 -25.48
N PHE A 71 7.47 10.65 -25.54
CA PHE A 71 6.27 10.58 -24.72
C PHE A 71 6.64 10.39 -23.25
N GLU A 72 6.04 11.22 -22.38
CA GLU A 72 6.07 11.06 -20.92
C GLU A 72 4.63 11.03 -20.42
N LEU A 73 4.35 10.07 -19.54
CA LEU A 73 3.09 9.93 -18.84
C LEU A 73 3.35 9.95 -17.34
N GLN A 74 2.66 10.86 -16.66
CA GLN A 74 2.82 11.11 -15.23
C GLN A 74 1.46 11.05 -14.56
N LEU A 75 1.36 10.26 -13.50
CA LEU A 75 0.22 10.34 -12.60
C LEU A 75 0.49 11.46 -11.60
N THR A 76 -0.29 12.54 -11.67
CA THR A 76 -0.27 13.59 -10.66
C THR A 76 -1.25 13.24 -9.55
N SER A 77 -0.76 12.65 -8.47
CA SER A 77 -1.57 12.48 -7.25
C SER A 77 -1.77 13.84 -6.59
N HIS A 78 -3.01 14.16 -6.20
CA HIS A 78 -3.27 15.28 -5.30
C HIS A 78 -2.65 14.98 -3.94
N PHE A 79 -1.58 15.71 -3.60
CA PHE A 79 -0.96 15.64 -2.29
C PHE A 79 -1.74 16.53 -1.32
N SER A 80 -2.25 15.97 -0.23
CA SER A 80 -2.81 16.76 0.86
C SER A 80 -1.64 17.36 1.63
N SER A 81 -1.27 18.60 1.33
CA SER A 81 -0.20 19.31 2.06
C SER A 81 -0.57 19.42 3.54
N GLY A 82 0.42 19.18 4.41
CA GLY A 82 0.25 19.42 5.84
C GLY A 82 0.12 20.92 6.15
N GLU A 83 -0.31 21.25 7.36
CA GLU A 83 -0.23 22.65 7.81
C GLU A 83 1.23 23.07 7.96
N LYS A 84 1.61 24.17 7.30
CA LYS A 84 2.92 24.79 7.44
C LYS A 84 3.14 25.23 8.89
N SER A 85 4.33 24.96 9.42
CA SER A 85 4.74 25.33 10.77
C SER A 85 6.07 26.07 10.75
N THR A 86 6.20 27.18 11.48
CA THR A 86 7.46 27.90 11.57
C THR A 86 8.52 27.08 12.30
N VAL A 87 9.71 26.91 11.71
CA VAL A 87 10.83 26.16 12.31
C VAL A 87 11.96 27.10 12.68
N ASP A 88 12.21 27.24 13.98
CA ASP A 88 13.27 28.09 14.52
C ASP A 88 14.46 27.32 15.10
N LYS A 89 14.41 25.98 15.13
CA LYS A 89 15.48 25.11 15.63
C LYS A 89 15.95 24.14 14.57
N SER A 90 17.26 24.10 14.35
CA SER A 90 17.88 23.26 13.32
C SER A 90 17.92 21.81 13.77
N VAL A 91 17.57 20.89 12.87
CA VAL A 91 17.82 19.45 13.07
C VAL A 91 19.29 19.12 12.77
N PRO A 92 19.83 18.04 13.37
CA PRO A 92 21.13 17.49 12.96
C PRO A 92 21.16 17.18 11.47
N GLU A 93 22.35 17.21 10.88
CA GLU A 93 22.54 16.70 9.53
C GLU A 93 22.24 15.19 9.50
N PHE A 94 21.74 14.72 8.36
CA PHE A 94 21.48 13.30 8.15
C PHE A 94 22.75 12.48 8.35
N GLU A 95 22.64 11.40 9.12
CA GLU A 95 23.70 10.44 9.36
C GLU A 95 23.14 9.01 9.21
N ILE A 96 23.96 8.10 8.66
CA ILE A 96 23.63 6.68 8.58
C ILE A 96 23.98 6.00 9.90
N ASN A 97 23.14 5.05 10.33
CA ASN A 97 23.54 4.19 11.43
C ASN A 97 24.48 3.07 10.97
N HIS A 98 25.67 3.01 11.58
CA HIS A 98 26.70 2.03 11.24
C HIS A 98 26.66 0.72 12.07
N ASP A 99 25.66 0.52 12.94
CA ASP A 99 25.49 -0.71 13.73
C ASP A 99 24.87 -1.84 12.90
N GLU A 100 25.65 -2.31 11.92
CA GLU A 100 25.25 -3.35 10.96
C GLU A 100 24.74 -4.61 11.65
N ALA A 101 25.42 -5.03 12.72
CA ALA A 101 25.08 -6.24 13.48
C ALA A 101 23.67 -6.13 14.10
N LYS A 102 23.34 -4.98 14.67
CA LYS A 102 22.02 -4.73 15.24
C LYS A 102 20.94 -4.62 14.17
N ILE A 103 21.22 -3.96 13.05
CA ILE A 103 20.28 -3.86 11.92
C ILE A 103 20.00 -5.26 11.34
N LYS A 104 21.03 -6.09 11.17
CA LYS A 104 20.88 -7.47 10.72
C LYS A 104 20.05 -8.32 11.68
N ALA A 105 20.23 -8.16 12.99
CA ALA A 105 19.40 -8.84 13.99
C ALA A 105 17.92 -8.43 13.87
N LEU A 106 17.64 -7.12 13.75
CA LEU A 106 16.29 -6.60 13.55
C LEU A 106 15.67 -7.09 12.24
N PHE A 107 16.45 -7.12 11.16
CA PHE A 107 15.99 -7.64 9.87
C PHE A 107 15.58 -9.11 9.96
N ASN A 108 16.34 -9.93 10.69
CA ASN A 108 15.98 -11.33 10.91
C ASN A 108 14.71 -11.47 11.77
N ASP A 109 14.56 -10.67 12.82
CA ASP A 109 13.36 -10.65 13.66
C ASP A 109 12.12 -10.25 12.84
N TYR A 110 12.26 -9.24 11.97
CA TYR A 110 11.23 -8.84 11.01
C TYR A 110 10.86 -10.01 10.09
N CYS A 111 11.84 -10.66 9.45
CA CYS A 111 11.59 -11.78 8.54
C CYS A 111 10.87 -12.94 9.22
N ASN A 112 11.23 -13.26 10.47
CA ASN A 112 10.62 -14.33 11.26
C ASN A 112 9.16 -14.05 11.67
N LYS A 113 8.71 -12.80 11.51
CA LYS A 113 7.39 -12.32 11.93
C LYS A 113 6.56 -11.81 10.76
N LEU A 114 7.08 -11.96 9.54
CA LEU A 114 6.33 -11.75 8.32
C LEU A 114 5.19 -12.74 8.22
N LEU A 115 4.05 -12.20 7.83
CA LEU A 115 2.89 -12.90 7.34
C LEU A 115 2.59 -12.36 5.94
N PHE A 116 1.91 -13.16 5.14
CA PHE A 116 1.37 -12.68 3.88
C PHE A 116 -0.14 -12.71 3.89
N GLU A 117 -0.78 -11.76 3.24
CA GLU A 117 -2.18 -11.89 2.86
C GLU A 117 -2.25 -12.16 1.36
N GLN A 118 -3.31 -12.86 0.96
CA GLN A 118 -3.58 -13.09 -0.45
C GLN A 118 -4.67 -12.12 -0.89
N ASN A 119 -4.36 -11.33 -1.90
CA ASN A 119 -5.33 -10.47 -2.52
C ASN A 119 -6.15 -11.23 -3.56
N PHE A 120 -7.47 -11.19 -3.41
CA PHE A 120 -8.41 -11.81 -4.34
C PHE A 120 -9.11 -10.78 -5.24
N SER A 121 -8.70 -9.51 -5.19
CA SER A 121 -9.25 -8.43 -6.00
C SER A 121 -8.85 -8.53 -7.47
N ASP A 122 -9.66 -7.90 -8.33
CA ASP A 122 -9.53 -8.03 -9.77
C ASP A 122 -8.24 -7.47 -10.38
N ASN A 123 -7.50 -6.69 -9.61
CA ASN A 123 -6.31 -5.99 -10.07
C ASN A 123 -5.01 -6.75 -9.80
N ALA A 124 -5.04 -7.96 -9.22
CA ALA A 124 -3.84 -8.69 -8.82
C ALA A 124 -3.16 -9.52 -9.94
N ASN A 125 -3.60 -9.42 -11.20
CA ASN A 125 -3.05 -10.22 -12.30
C ASN A 125 -1.69 -9.69 -12.78
N GLU A 126 -0.74 -10.60 -13.01
CA GLU A 126 0.60 -10.32 -13.56
C GLU A 126 0.61 -9.90 -15.04
N GLU A 127 -0.51 -10.06 -15.75
CA GLU A 127 -0.60 -9.70 -17.18
C GLU A 127 -0.92 -8.22 -17.43
N SER A 128 -1.46 -7.53 -16.41
CA SER A 128 -1.61 -6.07 -16.38
C SER A 128 -0.37 -5.44 -15.74
N PHE A 129 0.23 -4.51 -16.47
CA PHE A 129 1.27 -3.63 -15.96
C PHE A 129 0.68 -2.78 -14.83
N ASN A 130 0.96 -3.19 -13.59
CA ASN A 130 0.42 -2.57 -12.39
C ASN A 130 1.50 -1.79 -11.66
N LEU A 131 1.52 -0.46 -11.86
CA LEU A 131 2.33 0.44 -11.02
C LEU A 131 1.70 0.71 -9.65
N TYR A 132 0.37 0.52 -9.57
CA TYR A 132 -0.44 0.76 -8.37
C TYR A 132 -1.41 -0.39 -8.09
N GLY A 133 -1.36 -1.46 -8.88
CA GLY A 133 -2.12 -2.67 -8.57
C GLY A 133 -1.56 -3.33 -7.33
N GLN A 134 -2.45 -3.88 -6.53
CA GLN A 134 -2.05 -4.65 -5.37
C GLN A 134 -1.46 -5.97 -5.85
N ASP A 135 -0.26 -6.31 -5.37
CA ASP A 135 0.34 -7.63 -5.57
C ASP A 135 -0.65 -8.74 -5.19
N LEU A 136 -0.50 -9.91 -5.82
CA LEU A 136 -1.27 -11.10 -5.44
C LEU A 136 -1.06 -11.45 -3.96
N PHE A 137 0.10 -11.10 -3.40
CA PHE A 137 0.42 -11.25 -2.00
C PHE A 137 0.95 -9.94 -1.41
N SER A 138 0.30 -9.45 -0.36
CA SER A 138 0.84 -8.39 0.48
C SER A 138 1.61 -9.02 1.63
N TYR A 139 2.78 -8.48 1.95
CA TYR A 139 3.60 -8.97 3.06
C TYR A 139 3.57 -7.95 4.19
N GLU A 140 3.14 -8.39 5.37
CA GLU A 140 3.07 -7.57 6.56
C GLU A 140 3.73 -8.28 7.73
N SER A 141 4.56 -7.56 8.49
CA SER A 141 5.13 -8.08 9.73
C SER A 141 4.30 -7.60 10.91
N ARG A 142 3.99 -8.50 11.84
CA ARG A 142 3.33 -8.14 13.13
C ARG A 142 4.14 -7.17 13.99
N PHE A 143 5.44 -7.04 13.69
CA PHE A 143 6.20 -5.87 14.08
C PHE A 143 6.17 -4.91 12.91
N SER A 144 5.37 -3.85 13.03
CA SER A 144 5.56 -2.72 12.15
C SER A 144 6.95 -2.16 12.42
N LEU A 145 7.73 -1.98 11.35
CA LEU A 145 9.03 -1.31 11.44
C LEU A 145 8.87 0.19 11.72
N THR A 146 7.64 0.72 11.69
CA THR A 146 7.36 2.16 11.77
C THR A 146 6.07 2.57 12.46
N ASP A 147 5.10 1.69 12.67
CA ASP A 147 3.72 2.04 13.07
C ASP A 147 3.10 0.95 13.94
N ASP A 148 3.47 0.92 15.22
CA ASP A 148 2.51 0.96 16.33
C ASP A 148 3.20 0.55 17.64
N ASN A 149 3.07 1.46 18.59
CA ASN A 149 3.66 1.50 19.93
C ASN A 149 5.11 2.02 20.00
N HIS A 150 5.28 2.99 20.89
CA HIS A 150 6.50 3.56 21.44
C HIS A 150 7.45 2.53 22.12
N VAL A 151 7.65 1.36 21.54
CA VAL A 151 8.51 0.30 22.06
C VAL A 151 9.83 0.31 21.28
N LEU A 152 10.66 1.25 21.72
CA LEU A 152 12.08 1.50 21.43
C LEU A 152 12.36 2.46 20.26
N GLU A 153 12.41 3.77 20.53
CA GLU A 153 12.91 4.83 19.62
C GLU A 153 14.27 4.50 18.96
N LYS A 154 15.09 3.67 19.61
CA LYS A 154 16.37 3.17 19.06
C LYS A 154 16.19 2.10 17.98
N LYS A 155 15.02 1.49 17.78
CA LYS A 155 14.76 0.52 16.70
C LYS A 155 14.19 1.24 15.47
N ASP A 156 13.29 2.20 15.67
CA ASP A 156 12.69 2.98 14.59
C ASP A 156 13.72 3.86 13.87
N SER A 157 14.57 4.57 14.63
CA SER A 157 15.67 5.38 14.06
C SER A 157 16.69 4.56 13.25
N LEU A 158 16.81 3.26 13.55
CA LEU A 158 17.74 2.36 12.86
C LEU A 158 17.20 1.79 11.56
N PHE A 159 15.88 1.61 11.44
CA PHE A 159 15.30 0.83 10.34
C PHE A 159 14.34 1.62 9.46
N LYS A 160 13.66 2.64 9.99
CA LYS A 160 12.70 3.48 9.27
C LYS A 160 13.24 4.07 7.96
N PRO A 161 14.51 4.52 7.86
CA PRO A 161 15.08 5.00 6.60
C PRO A 161 15.16 3.93 5.50
N PHE A 162 15.04 2.64 5.84
CA PHE A 162 15.29 1.51 4.93
C PHE A 162 14.07 0.62 4.67
N LYS A 163 12.88 0.95 5.20
CA LYS A 163 11.66 0.13 5.04
C LYS A 163 11.35 -0.14 3.56
N ASN A 164 11.52 0.87 2.71
CA ASN A 164 11.27 0.78 1.28
C ASN A 164 12.36 -0.01 0.52
N ASN A 165 13.46 -0.40 1.19
CA ASN A 165 14.54 -1.21 0.62
C ASN A 165 14.40 -2.71 0.95
N VAL A 166 13.30 -3.10 1.61
CA VAL A 166 12.95 -4.51 1.82
C VAL A 166 12.22 -5.04 0.59
N VAL A 167 12.78 -6.06 -0.04
CA VAL A 167 12.18 -6.71 -1.22
C VAL A 167 11.90 -8.17 -0.89
N THR A 168 10.69 -8.63 -1.19
CA THR A 168 10.27 -10.03 -1.10
C THR A 168 10.28 -10.68 -2.48
N ASN A 169 10.80 -11.90 -2.56
CA ASN A 169 10.85 -12.67 -3.80
C ASN A 169 10.34 -14.09 -3.56
N GLU A 170 9.21 -14.40 -4.19
CA GLU A 170 8.47 -15.65 -4.04
C GLU A 170 9.15 -16.78 -4.81
N LYS A 171 9.40 -17.91 -4.15
CA LYS A 171 10.08 -19.07 -4.75
C LYS A 171 9.15 -20.25 -4.96
N ALA A 172 8.26 -20.49 -4.00
CA ALA A 172 7.31 -21.58 -4.07
C ALA A 172 6.08 -21.34 -3.19
N TYR A 173 4.96 -21.89 -3.61
CA TYR A 173 3.66 -21.77 -2.94
C TYR A 173 3.26 -23.12 -2.36
N PHE A 174 2.67 -23.11 -1.17
CA PHE A 174 2.30 -24.34 -0.46
C PHE A 174 0.84 -24.33 -0.03
N PHE A 175 0.24 -25.51 -0.13
CA PHE A 175 -1.10 -25.81 0.32
C PHE A 175 -1.10 -27.14 1.07
N ARG A 176 -1.53 -27.09 2.34
CA ARG A 176 -1.46 -28.20 3.30
C ARG A 176 -0.05 -28.77 3.42
N GLY A 177 0.95 -27.88 3.41
CA GLY A 177 2.37 -28.24 3.44
C GLY A 177 2.90 -28.92 2.16
N LYS A 178 2.10 -29.01 1.09
CA LYS A 178 2.54 -29.53 -0.21
C LYS A 178 2.75 -28.39 -1.20
N LYS A 179 3.86 -28.42 -1.93
CA LYS A 179 4.15 -27.47 -2.99
C LYS A 179 3.10 -27.55 -4.10
N ILE A 180 2.61 -26.40 -4.56
CA ILE A 180 1.65 -26.29 -5.67
C ILE A 180 2.21 -25.42 -6.79
N ALA A 181 1.62 -25.55 -7.99
CA ALA A 181 1.93 -24.68 -9.11
C ALA A 181 1.27 -23.31 -8.93
N LYS A 182 1.86 -22.25 -9.49
CA LYS A 182 1.28 -20.89 -9.45
C LYS A 182 -0.11 -20.82 -10.08
N ALA A 183 -0.35 -21.61 -11.11
CA ALA A 183 -1.65 -21.70 -11.78
C ALA A 183 -2.76 -22.35 -10.92
N ASP A 184 -2.40 -23.04 -9.83
CA ASP A 184 -3.36 -23.63 -8.88
C ASP A 184 -3.75 -22.64 -7.75
N ILE A 185 -3.10 -21.47 -7.70
CA ILE A 185 -3.39 -20.44 -6.70
C ILE A 185 -4.77 -19.86 -6.97
N GLY A 186 -5.53 -19.64 -5.90
CA GLY A 186 -6.94 -19.22 -5.98
C GLY A 186 -7.89 -20.41 -5.97
N LEU A 187 -7.60 -21.48 -6.73
CA LEU A 187 -8.30 -22.76 -6.55
C LEU A 187 -8.01 -23.36 -5.18
N LYS A 188 -6.75 -23.27 -4.74
CA LYS A 188 -6.26 -23.68 -3.43
C LYS A 188 -5.82 -22.44 -2.64
N ARG A 189 -6.29 -22.29 -1.39
CA ARG A 189 -5.82 -21.24 -0.46
C ARG A 189 -4.42 -21.58 -0.01
N ILE A 190 -3.44 -20.75 -0.31
CA ILE A 190 -2.06 -20.97 0.12
C ILE A 190 -1.97 -20.81 1.65
N ASP A 191 -1.25 -21.72 2.32
CA ASP A 191 -0.99 -21.60 3.76
C ASP A 191 0.39 -21.02 4.08
N SER A 192 1.33 -21.15 3.14
CA SER A 192 2.70 -20.69 3.27
C SER A 192 3.36 -20.45 1.91
N ILE A 193 4.27 -19.47 1.88
CA ILE A 193 5.10 -19.13 0.72
C ILE A 193 6.55 -19.25 1.16
N GLU A 194 7.35 -19.96 0.36
CA GLU A 194 8.80 -19.92 0.46
C GLU A 194 9.28 -18.62 -0.18
N THR A 195 9.83 -17.73 0.62
CA THR A 195 10.18 -16.37 0.22
C THR A 195 11.64 -16.08 0.55
N GLU A 196 12.33 -15.45 -0.39
CA GLU A 196 13.61 -14.81 -0.16
C GLU A 196 13.36 -13.32 0.10
N VAL A 197 13.65 -12.89 1.32
CA VAL A 197 13.53 -11.49 1.75
C VAL A 197 14.92 -10.87 1.72
N SER A 198 15.04 -9.69 1.14
CA SER A 198 16.31 -8.96 1.06
C SER A 198 16.18 -7.53 1.55
N LEU A 199 17.24 -7.01 2.17
CA LEU A 199 17.35 -5.61 2.59
C LEU A 199 18.64 -5.04 2.02
N LYS A 200 18.54 -3.94 1.27
CA LYS A 200 19.70 -3.13 0.88
C LYS A 200 19.94 -2.04 1.92
N LEU A 201 21.05 -2.15 2.64
CA LEU A 201 21.47 -1.21 3.68
C LEU A 201 22.60 -0.31 3.17
N PRO A 202 22.36 1.00 2.97
CA PRO A 202 23.39 2.00 2.79
C PRO A 202 24.38 2.02 3.95
N ILE A 203 25.68 2.00 3.66
CA ILE A 203 26.76 2.12 4.65
C ILE A 203 27.63 3.35 4.44
N ASP A 204 27.46 4.02 3.30
CA ASP A 204 28.18 5.24 2.92
C ASP A 204 27.29 6.08 1.97
N PHE A 205 27.48 7.40 1.98
CA PHE A 205 26.70 8.32 1.17
C PHE A 205 27.47 9.58 0.76
N GLU A 206 27.02 10.19 -0.33
CA GLU A 206 27.37 11.55 -0.74
C GLU A 206 26.13 12.44 -0.65
N LYS A 207 26.34 13.75 -0.64
CA LYS A 207 25.25 14.73 -0.73
C LYS A 207 25.49 15.73 -1.85
N PHE A 208 24.41 16.23 -2.43
CA PHE A 208 24.42 17.40 -3.32
C PHE A 208 23.27 18.33 -2.96
N SER A 209 23.45 19.63 -3.23
CA SER A 209 22.46 20.65 -2.87
C SER A 209 21.74 21.18 -4.10
N ILE A 210 20.47 21.53 -3.92
CA ILE A 210 19.59 22.18 -4.89
C ILE A 210 19.14 23.51 -4.30
N ASN A 211 19.42 24.61 -4.99
CA ASN A 211 18.98 25.94 -4.56
C ASN A 211 17.60 26.27 -5.14
N LYS A 212 16.84 27.14 -4.46
CA LYS A 212 15.51 27.59 -4.90
C LYS A 212 15.46 28.15 -6.32
N SER A 213 16.54 28.77 -6.80
CA SER A 213 16.65 29.33 -8.14
C SER A 213 16.91 28.29 -9.23
N ASP A 214 17.35 27.10 -8.86
CA ASP A 214 17.83 26.09 -9.81
C ASP A 214 16.67 25.54 -10.65
N LYS A 215 16.93 25.34 -11.94
CA LYS A 215 16.01 24.66 -12.88
C LYS A 215 16.42 23.22 -13.13
N THR A 216 17.70 22.93 -12.95
CA THR A 216 18.27 21.59 -13.05
C THR A 216 19.39 21.45 -12.03
N ALA A 217 19.55 20.26 -11.45
CA ALA A 217 20.72 19.88 -10.68
C ALA A 217 21.45 18.72 -11.37
N LYS A 218 22.72 18.52 -11.06
CA LYS A 218 23.51 17.39 -11.55
C LYS A 218 24.13 16.63 -10.40
N TYR A 219 24.08 15.31 -10.49
CA TYR A 219 24.83 14.42 -9.63
C TYR A 219 25.51 13.37 -10.52
N LYS A 220 26.84 13.45 -10.62
CA LYS A 220 27.64 12.63 -11.56
C LYS A 220 27.09 12.82 -12.99
N ASP A 221 26.75 11.73 -13.67
CA ASP A 221 26.21 11.75 -15.03
C ASP A 221 24.69 11.97 -15.09
N ASP A 222 24.01 11.95 -13.94
CA ASP A 222 22.56 12.11 -13.85
C ASP A 222 22.15 13.58 -13.77
N LYS A 223 21.13 13.92 -14.55
CA LYS A 223 20.48 15.22 -14.56
C LYS A 223 19.15 15.12 -13.81
N ILE A 224 18.99 15.96 -12.80
CA ILE A 224 17.75 16.14 -12.04
C ILE A 224 17.04 17.39 -12.58
N GLU A 225 15.76 17.28 -12.92
CA GLU A 225 14.95 18.44 -13.31
C GLU A 225 14.13 18.93 -12.13
N ILE A 226 14.10 20.24 -11.94
CA ILE A 226 13.36 20.87 -10.84
C ILE A 226 12.12 21.49 -11.45
N GLU A 227 10.98 20.84 -11.25
CA GLU A 227 9.70 21.31 -11.75
C GLU A 227 9.21 22.51 -10.92
N SER A 228 9.31 22.41 -9.60
CA SER A 228 9.09 23.55 -8.71
C SER A 228 9.79 23.42 -7.36
N LEU A 229 10.19 24.57 -6.82
CA LEU A 229 10.64 24.77 -5.43
C LEU A 229 9.90 25.99 -4.90
N LYS A 230 8.69 25.77 -4.37
CA LYS A 230 7.78 26.85 -3.95
C LYS A 230 7.38 26.63 -2.52
N GLU A 231 7.45 27.71 -1.74
CA GLU A 231 7.13 27.67 -0.31
C GLU A 231 7.85 26.50 0.37
N ASN A 232 7.12 25.59 1.00
CA ASN A 232 7.63 24.42 1.71
C ASN A 232 7.64 23.13 0.88
N VAL A 233 7.38 23.18 -0.43
CA VAL A 233 7.25 22.00 -1.32
C VAL A 233 8.27 22.01 -2.47
N ALA A 234 8.89 20.84 -2.69
CA ALA A 234 9.75 20.55 -3.81
C ALA A 234 9.14 19.50 -4.74
N GLN A 235 9.20 19.76 -6.04
CA GLN A 235 8.80 18.84 -7.11
C GLN A 235 10.00 18.57 -8.02
N LEU A 236 10.47 17.34 -8.02
CA LEU A 236 11.72 16.93 -8.68
C LEU A 236 11.46 15.78 -9.64
N LYS A 237 12.03 15.83 -10.84
CA LYS A 237 12.12 14.68 -11.76
C LYS A 237 13.52 14.09 -11.65
N ILE A 238 13.61 12.90 -11.07
CA ILE A 238 14.88 12.23 -10.77
C ILE A 238 14.98 10.96 -11.63
N PRO A 239 16.08 10.70 -12.36
CA PRO A 239 16.26 9.45 -13.07
C PRO A 239 16.08 8.25 -12.13
N MET A 240 15.36 7.21 -12.55
CA MET A 240 15.01 6.08 -11.68
C MET A 240 16.25 5.41 -11.06
N GLY A 241 17.33 5.28 -11.84
CA GLY A 241 18.61 4.75 -11.35
C GLY A 241 19.14 5.53 -10.14
N LEU A 242 19.16 6.86 -10.24
CA LEU A 242 19.57 7.74 -9.14
C LEU A 242 18.55 7.71 -7.97
N TYR A 243 17.25 7.76 -8.27
CA TYR A 243 16.21 7.77 -7.24
C TYR A 243 16.31 6.56 -6.32
N SER A 244 16.60 5.37 -6.86
CA SER A 244 16.79 4.13 -6.10
C SER A 244 17.97 4.15 -5.11
N GLU A 245 18.86 5.13 -5.23
CA GLU A 245 20.00 5.34 -4.34
C GLU A 245 19.78 6.54 -3.38
N ILE A 246 18.71 7.32 -3.52
CA ILE A 246 18.43 8.44 -2.62
C ILE A 246 17.90 7.90 -1.29
N ILE A 247 18.54 8.31 -0.19
CA ILE A 247 18.25 7.81 1.16
C ILE A 247 17.61 8.87 2.07
N ALA A 248 17.76 10.15 1.76
CA ALA A 248 17.12 11.23 2.51
C ALA A 248 17.08 12.56 1.73
N TYR A 249 16.21 13.44 2.22
CA TYR A 249 16.15 14.85 1.86
C TYR A 249 16.15 15.68 3.15
N GLN A 250 16.95 16.74 3.18
CA GLN A 250 16.85 17.79 4.19
C GLN A 250 16.79 19.14 3.48
N ALA A 251 16.13 20.12 4.07
CA ALA A 251 16.10 21.47 3.53
C ALA A 251 16.64 22.47 4.54
N THR A 252 17.01 23.65 4.05
CA THR A 252 17.21 24.84 4.89
C THR A 252 16.15 25.88 4.57
N ASN A 253 15.69 26.62 5.58
CA ASN A 253 14.80 27.76 5.36
C ASN A 253 15.56 29.08 5.17
N GLY A 254 14.84 30.18 4.97
CA GLY A 254 15.44 31.51 4.79
C GLY A 254 16.27 32.03 5.97
N LYS A 255 16.17 31.38 7.15
CA LYS A 255 16.99 31.64 8.33
C LYS A 255 18.18 30.66 8.46
N ASN A 256 18.45 29.85 7.43
CA ASN A 256 19.43 28.76 7.43
C ASN A 256 19.17 27.69 8.52
N VAL A 257 17.91 27.52 8.93
CA VAL A 257 17.52 26.46 9.85
C VAL A 257 17.28 25.17 9.06
N ARG A 258 17.95 24.08 9.45
CA ARG A 258 17.80 22.77 8.80
C ARG A 258 16.51 22.09 9.25
N MET A 259 15.82 21.44 8.32
CA MET A 259 14.57 20.71 8.54
C MET A 259 14.56 19.39 7.78
N ASN A 260 13.98 18.36 8.41
CA ASN A 260 13.67 17.09 7.75
C ASN A 260 12.39 17.23 6.92
N THR A 261 12.18 16.33 5.96
CA THR A 261 10.90 16.21 5.25
C THR A 261 9.77 15.92 6.24
N SER A 262 8.69 16.70 6.19
CA SER A 262 7.44 16.40 6.91
C SER A 262 6.62 15.37 6.16
N ALA A 263 6.73 15.33 4.83
CA ALA A 263 6.06 14.36 4.00
C ALA A 263 6.83 14.10 2.70
N LEU A 264 6.72 12.88 2.17
CA LEU A 264 7.39 12.46 0.94
C LEU A 264 6.45 11.56 0.14
N SER A 265 6.26 11.88 -1.13
CA SER A 265 5.59 11.02 -2.10
C SER A 265 6.41 10.99 -3.37
N ALA A 266 6.28 9.90 -4.11
CA ALA A 266 6.96 9.75 -5.38
C ALA A 266 6.10 8.92 -6.33
N THR A 267 5.91 9.40 -7.56
CA THR A 267 5.20 8.67 -8.60
C THR A 267 6.11 8.36 -9.80
N PRO A 268 6.06 7.14 -10.34
CA PRO A 268 6.81 6.79 -11.53
C PRO A 268 6.27 7.54 -12.75
N MET A 269 7.19 8.10 -13.54
CA MET A 269 6.90 8.65 -14.85
C MET A 269 7.29 7.63 -15.91
N LEU A 270 6.31 7.26 -16.73
CA LEU A 270 6.50 6.31 -17.81
C LEU A 270 6.93 7.06 -19.06
N GLY A 271 7.93 6.51 -19.73
CA GLY A 271 8.33 6.92 -21.06
C GLY A 271 8.71 5.70 -21.87
N ILE A 272 9.12 5.89 -23.12
CA ILE A 272 9.68 4.79 -23.89
C ILE A 272 10.96 4.30 -23.22
N ASP A 273 11.07 2.99 -23.04
CA ASP A 273 12.22 2.36 -22.43
C ASP A 273 13.50 2.80 -23.16
N LYS A 274 14.50 3.22 -22.38
CA LYS A 274 15.77 3.73 -22.91
C LYS A 274 16.42 2.73 -23.88
N LYS A 275 16.37 1.43 -23.58
CA LYS A 275 16.94 0.39 -24.45
C LYS A 275 16.17 0.30 -25.76
N VAL A 276 14.84 0.38 -25.72
CA VAL A 276 14.01 0.41 -26.94
C VAL A 276 14.36 1.62 -27.80
N SER A 277 14.48 2.79 -27.19
CA SER A 277 14.90 4.02 -27.86
C SER A 277 16.30 3.92 -28.50
N GLU A 278 17.26 3.31 -27.80
CA GLU A 278 18.61 3.07 -28.30
C GLU A 278 18.61 2.08 -29.47
N ILE A 279 17.90 0.96 -29.35
CA ILE A 279 17.75 -0.06 -30.40
C ILE A 279 17.11 0.54 -31.67
N LEU A 280 16.09 1.40 -31.53
CA LEU A 280 15.48 2.07 -32.68
C LEU A 280 16.47 3.01 -33.39
N LYS A 281 17.32 3.72 -32.62
CA LYS A 281 18.38 4.58 -33.17
C LYS A 281 19.48 3.78 -33.86
N GLU A 282 19.86 2.63 -33.30
CA GLU A 282 20.80 1.69 -33.93
C GLU A 282 20.26 1.19 -35.28
N LEU A 283 19.00 0.76 -35.33
CA LEU A 283 18.35 0.34 -36.57
C LEU A 283 18.29 1.48 -37.61
N LEU A 284 17.94 2.69 -37.17
CA LEU A 284 17.95 3.89 -38.02
C LEU A 284 19.34 4.15 -38.59
N ASN A 285 20.41 3.99 -37.79
CA ASN A 285 21.78 4.15 -38.26
C ASN A 285 22.13 3.10 -39.31
N ILE A 286 21.79 1.83 -39.10
CA ILE A 286 22.00 0.76 -40.09
C ILE A 286 21.34 1.13 -41.43
N PHE A 287 20.07 1.55 -41.43
CA PHE A 287 19.37 1.95 -42.66
C PHE A 287 20.02 3.16 -43.32
N THR A 288 20.42 4.15 -42.53
CA THR A 288 21.10 5.35 -43.02
C THR A 288 22.44 5.02 -43.68
N GLU A 289 23.20 4.08 -43.12
CA GLU A 289 24.46 3.63 -43.72
C GLU A 289 24.25 2.91 -45.06
N VAL A 290 23.22 2.07 -45.19
CA VAL A 290 22.88 1.42 -46.47
C VAL A 290 22.46 2.47 -47.50
N LEU A 291 21.67 3.47 -47.11
CA LEU A 291 21.22 4.53 -48.01
C LEU A 291 22.36 5.41 -48.54
N LYS A 292 23.43 5.59 -47.76
CA LYS A 292 24.65 6.34 -48.13
C LYS A 292 25.63 5.53 -48.98
N GLU A 293 25.48 4.21 -49.04
CA GLU A 293 26.39 3.33 -49.74
C GLU A 293 26.03 3.26 -51.24
N ASN A 294 27.03 3.40 -52.11
CA ASN A 294 26.86 3.37 -53.56
C ASN A 294 27.04 1.96 -54.12
N ASP A 295 27.86 1.12 -53.48
CA ASP A 295 28.07 -0.27 -53.90
C ASP A 295 26.97 -1.20 -53.35
N GLU A 296 26.30 -1.95 -54.23
CA GLU A 296 25.21 -2.85 -53.84
C GLU A 296 25.66 -3.92 -52.84
N LYS A 297 26.84 -4.50 -53.05
CA LYS A 297 27.34 -5.59 -52.21
C LYS A 297 27.64 -5.09 -50.80
N SER A 298 28.40 -4.00 -50.67
CA SER A 298 28.70 -3.32 -49.41
C SER A 298 27.42 -2.89 -48.69
N GLY A 299 26.46 -2.32 -49.43
CA GLY A 299 25.18 -1.88 -48.88
C GLY A 299 24.37 -3.04 -48.30
N LYS A 300 24.26 -4.14 -49.06
CA LYS A 300 23.56 -5.35 -48.59
C LYS A 300 24.29 -6.03 -47.43
N GLU A 301 25.62 -5.96 -47.35
CA GLU A 301 26.39 -6.52 -46.24
C GLU A 301 26.10 -5.82 -44.90
N LYS A 302 25.89 -4.50 -44.90
CA LYS A 302 25.53 -3.73 -43.70
C LYS A 302 24.23 -4.20 -43.04
N LEU A 303 23.28 -4.74 -43.80
CA LEU A 303 22.03 -5.32 -43.26
C LEU A 303 22.28 -6.50 -42.29
N ASN A 304 23.46 -7.13 -42.33
CA ASN A 304 23.81 -8.19 -41.38
C ASN A 304 23.93 -7.69 -39.93
N GLN A 305 23.99 -6.39 -39.69
CA GLN A 305 23.98 -5.80 -38.35
C GLN A 305 22.59 -5.86 -37.69
N ILE A 306 21.53 -6.10 -38.49
CA ILE A 306 20.17 -6.25 -37.96
C ILE A 306 20.08 -7.54 -37.15
N ASN A 307 19.31 -7.49 -36.05
CA ASN A 307 19.11 -8.58 -35.12
C ASN A 307 17.64 -8.57 -34.65
N GLN A 308 17.25 -9.55 -33.83
CA GLN A 308 15.85 -9.67 -33.41
C GLN A 308 15.36 -8.52 -32.54
N ASN A 309 16.24 -7.95 -31.70
CA ASN A 309 15.87 -6.82 -30.83
C ASN A 309 15.47 -5.60 -31.65
N HIS A 310 16.20 -5.32 -32.75
CA HIS A 310 15.83 -4.28 -33.72
C HIS A 310 14.42 -4.47 -34.27
N LEU A 311 14.06 -5.70 -34.65
CA LEU A 311 12.75 -5.99 -35.22
C LEU A 311 11.64 -5.91 -34.18
N ASN A 312 11.84 -6.50 -33.01
CA ASN A 312 10.87 -6.44 -31.92
C ASN A 312 10.60 -4.98 -31.54
N ALA A 313 11.65 -4.18 -31.30
CA ALA A 313 11.50 -2.76 -30.98
C ALA A 313 10.73 -1.98 -32.05
N LYS A 314 11.03 -2.21 -33.34
CA LYS A 314 10.31 -1.56 -34.46
C LYS A 314 8.83 -1.97 -34.48
N ILE A 315 8.54 -3.25 -34.35
CA ILE A 315 7.17 -3.80 -34.43
C ILE A 315 6.35 -3.35 -33.22
N ASP A 316 6.85 -3.61 -32.01
CA ASP A 316 6.15 -3.31 -30.77
C ASP A 316 5.90 -1.79 -30.64
N MET A 317 6.85 -0.94 -31.07
CA MET A 317 6.67 0.52 -31.04
C MET A 317 5.67 1.00 -32.10
N ALA A 318 5.63 0.36 -33.27
CA ALA A 318 4.63 0.68 -34.29
C ALA A 318 3.22 0.28 -33.85
N GLU A 319 3.07 -0.89 -33.22
CA GLU A 319 1.80 -1.32 -32.60
C GLU A 319 1.34 -0.32 -31.54
N PHE A 320 2.25 0.11 -30.67
CA PHE A 320 1.94 1.09 -29.62
C PHE A 320 1.59 2.48 -30.18
N ASP A 321 2.31 2.97 -31.19
CA ASP A 321 2.02 4.25 -31.86
C ASP A 321 0.62 4.26 -32.51
N VAL A 322 0.25 3.16 -33.17
CA VAL A 322 -1.10 2.99 -33.75
C VAL A 322 -2.16 2.96 -32.66
N TYR A 323 -1.89 2.27 -31.55
CA TYR A 323 -2.79 2.23 -30.40
C TYR A 323 -3.01 3.64 -29.82
N LEU A 324 -1.94 4.40 -29.58
CA LEU A 324 -2.03 5.77 -29.07
C LEU A 324 -2.78 6.71 -30.03
N ASP A 325 -2.54 6.61 -31.34
CA ASP A 325 -3.27 7.40 -32.34
C ASP A 325 -4.78 7.10 -32.31
N LYS A 326 -5.14 5.82 -32.18
CA LYS A 326 -6.55 5.43 -32.02
C LYS A 326 -7.15 5.94 -30.71
N LEU A 327 -6.47 5.75 -29.58
CA LEU A 327 -6.94 6.18 -28.27
C LEU A 327 -7.12 7.70 -28.22
N SER A 328 -6.18 8.47 -28.78
CA SER A 328 -6.26 9.94 -28.80
C SER A 328 -7.46 10.51 -29.57
N LYS A 329 -8.04 9.72 -30.48
CA LYS A 329 -9.23 10.06 -31.26
C LYS A 329 -10.53 9.65 -30.57
N ASP A 330 -10.46 8.76 -29.58
CA ASP A 330 -11.61 8.23 -28.85
C ASP A 330 -11.85 9.00 -27.55
N LYS A 331 -12.45 10.18 -27.67
CA LYS A 331 -12.71 11.07 -26.53
C LYS A 331 -13.64 10.43 -25.48
N ALA A 332 -14.61 9.63 -25.93
CA ALA A 332 -15.57 8.99 -25.03
C ALA A 332 -14.87 7.98 -24.12
N LYS A 333 -14.00 7.14 -24.69
CA LYS A 333 -13.19 6.21 -23.91
C LYS A 333 -12.24 6.92 -22.93
N ILE A 334 -11.62 8.03 -23.34
CA ILE A 334 -10.76 8.82 -22.44
C ILE A 334 -11.56 9.37 -21.25
N GLU A 335 -12.75 9.90 -21.50
CA GLU A 335 -13.62 10.45 -20.45
C GLU A 335 -14.13 9.36 -19.49
N GLU A 336 -14.48 8.19 -20.03
CA GLU A 336 -14.91 7.02 -19.25
C GLU A 336 -13.80 6.50 -18.32
N LEU A 337 -12.56 6.44 -18.79
CA LEU A 337 -11.44 5.87 -18.03
C LEU A 337 -10.99 6.75 -16.85
N GLY A 338 -11.16 8.08 -16.94
CA GLY A 338 -10.56 9.02 -15.98
C GLY A 338 -9.02 8.94 -15.93
N ASP A 339 -8.39 9.67 -15.00
CA ASP A 339 -6.93 9.82 -14.99
C ASP A 339 -6.18 8.50 -14.69
N ILE A 340 -6.63 7.77 -13.66
CA ILE A 340 -5.99 6.51 -13.24
C ILE A 340 -6.25 5.40 -14.27
N GLY A 341 -7.48 5.30 -14.78
CA GLY A 341 -7.83 4.30 -15.79
C GLY A 341 -7.08 4.55 -17.10
N LEU A 342 -6.97 5.81 -17.53
CA LEU A 342 -6.20 6.18 -18.72
C LEU A 342 -4.72 5.85 -18.55
N TYR A 343 -4.16 6.15 -17.37
CA TYR A 343 -2.76 5.84 -17.07
C TYR A 343 -2.49 4.34 -17.20
N ASN A 344 -3.30 3.50 -16.55
CA ASN A 344 -3.17 2.05 -16.60
C ASN A 344 -3.41 1.48 -18.01
N GLU A 345 -4.39 2.02 -18.75
CA GLU A 345 -4.70 1.58 -20.11
C GLU A 345 -3.51 1.80 -21.07
N ILE A 346 -2.93 3.00 -21.06
CA ILE A 346 -1.73 3.31 -21.85
C ILE A 346 -0.57 2.42 -21.40
N ALA A 347 -0.43 2.24 -20.08
CA ALA A 347 0.68 1.50 -19.53
C ALA A 347 0.65 0.01 -19.92
N ASN A 348 -0.55 -0.58 -19.90
CA ASN A 348 -0.81 -1.94 -20.37
C ASN A 348 -0.55 -2.11 -21.87
N ALA A 349 -1.06 -1.19 -22.69
CA ALA A 349 -0.86 -1.23 -24.14
C ALA A 349 0.62 -1.08 -24.52
N GLY A 350 1.36 -0.28 -23.75
CA GLY A 350 2.76 0.03 -23.98
C GLY A 350 3.75 -0.92 -23.31
N LYS A 351 3.34 -1.93 -22.54
CA LYS A 351 4.22 -2.71 -21.64
C LYS A 351 5.48 -3.33 -22.24
N LYS A 352 5.54 -3.49 -23.57
CA LYS A 352 6.72 -3.99 -24.30
C LYS A 352 7.74 -2.89 -24.63
N VAL A 353 7.31 -1.63 -24.67
CA VAL A 353 8.09 -0.49 -25.15
C VAL A 353 8.21 0.66 -24.17
N ILE A 354 7.35 0.72 -23.15
CA ILE A 354 7.43 1.71 -22.08
C ILE A 354 8.14 1.14 -20.86
N GLY A 355 8.78 2.01 -20.09
CA GLY A 355 9.35 1.68 -18.79
C GLY A 355 9.42 2.92 -17.92
N VAL A 356 9.72 2.74 -16.63
CA VAL A 356 9.90 3.88 -15.72
C VAL A 356 11.24 4.55 -16.04
N GLN A 357 11.20 5.81 -16.47
CA GLN A 357 12.40 6.58 -16.81
C GLN A 357 12.84 7.46 -15.65
N THR A 358 11.87 8.15 -15.05
CA THR A 358 12.09 9.09 -13.95
C THR A 358 11.08 8.84 -12.85
N GLN A 359 11.48 9.17 -11.63
CA GLN A 359 10.59 9.30 -10.51
C GLN A 359 10.24 10.78 -10.33
N PHE A 360 8.95 11.08 -10.27
CA PHE A 360 8.45 12.39 -9.89
C PHE A 360 8.27 12.46 -8.38
N VAL A 361 9.12 13.22 -7.71
CA VAL A 361 9.20 13.29 -6.25
C VAL A 361 8.57 14.57 -5.74
N PHE A 362 7.68 14.43 -4.76
CA PHE A 362 7.16 15.50 -3.93
C PHE A 362 7.79 15.40 -2.54
N ALA A 363 8.60 16.39 -2.17
CA ALA A 363 9.14 16.51 -0.82
C ALA A 363 8.55 17.76 -0.16
N GLU A 364 7.79 17.55 0.92
CA GLU A 364 7.26 18.64 1.75
C GLU A 364 8.12 18.79 3.00
N PHE A 365 8.31 20.04 3.41
CA PHE A 365 9.02 20.42 4.62
C PHE A 365 8.10 21.23 5.54
N PRO A 366 8.42 21.36 6.83
CA PRO A 366 7.56 22.10 7.75
C PRO A 366 7.52 23.61 7.46
N ASP A 367 8.58 24.20 6.88
CA ASP A 367 8.71 25.63 6.60
C ASP A 367 9.22 25.90 5.16
N ASP A 368 9.32 27.17 4.76
CA ASP A 368 9.75 27.56 3.41
C ASP A 368 11.17 27.09 3.07
N ILE A 369 11.32 26.53 1.88
CA ILE A 369 12.59 26.05 1.34
C ILE A 369 13.40 27.23 0.79
N ASN A 370 14.67 27.27 1.19
CA ASN A 370 15.75 28.05 0.58
C ASN A 370 16.68 27.15 -0.25
N SER A 371 17.09 26.01 0.31
CA SER A 371 17.84 24.96 -0.41
C SER A 371 17.45 23.57 0.10
N ILE A 372 17.77 22.54 -0.70
CA ILE A 372 17.57 21.13 -0.37
C ILE A 372 18.90 20.40 -0.50
N ASP A 373 19.31 19.68 0.53
CA ASP A 373 20.34 18.66 0.47
C ASP A 373 19.69 17.31 0.18
N VAL A 374 20.18 16.65 -0.88
CA VAL A 374 19.78 15.30 -1.29
C VAL A 374 20.91 14.36 -0.96
N PHE A 375 20.62 13.30 -0.20
CA PHE A 375 21.59 12.31 0.27
C PHE A 375 21.48 11.04 -0.58
N VAL A 376 22.59 10.61 -1.16
CA VAL A 376 22.66 9.51 -2.12
C VAL A 376 23.62 8.44 -1.60
N ALA A 377 23.15 7.21 -1.46
CA ALA A 377 23.99 6.07 -1.11
C ALA A 377 25.08 5.86 -2.17
N THR A 378 26.31 5.69 -1.72
CA THR A 378 27.47 5.37 -2.59
C THR A 378 27.94 3.94 -2.39
N LYS A 379 27.60 3.35 -1.25
CA LYS A 379 27.99 2.01 -0.87
C LYS A 379 26.89 1.37 -0.03
N SER A 380 26.63 0.09 -0.28
CA SER A 380 25.59 -0.66 0.45
C SER A 380 26.04 -2.09 0.71
N VAL A 381 25.49 -2.67 1.78
CA VAL A 381 25.51 -4.11 2.04
C VAL A 381 24.12 -4.68 1.84
N SER A 382 24.03 -5.94 1.43
CA SER A 382 22.76 -6.63 1.25
C SER A 382 22.62 -7.74 2.28
N PHE A 383 21.52 -7.74 3.01
CA PHE A 383 21.11 -8.87 3.82
C PHE A 383 20.08 -9.69 3.06
N GLN A 384 20.11 -11.00 3.28
CA GLN A 384 19.16 -11.94 2.72
C GLN A 384 18.70 -12.89 3.81
N ASN A 385 17.42 -13.24 3.79
CA ASN A 385 16.81 -14.19 4.68
C ASN A 385 15.84 -15.07 3.87
N LYS A 386 15.96 -16.39 4.03
CA LYS A 386 15.00 -17.33 3.47
C LYS A 386 13.99 -17.68 4.55
N ALA A 387 12.73 -17.33 4.32
CA ALA A 387 11.65 -17.52 5.27
C ALA A 387 10.51 -18.32 4.64
N MET A 388 9.91 -19.21 5.44
CA MET A 388 8.60 -19.77 5.15
C MET A 388 7.56 -18.84 5.75
N ILE A 389 7.08 -17.90 4.93
CA ILE A 389 6.12 -16.88 5.36
C ILE A 389 4.74 -17.52 5.38
N LYS A 390 4.06 -17.45 6.52
CA LYS A 390 2.73 -18.05 6.70
C LYS A 390 1.65 -17.05 6.35
N TYR A 391 0.50 -17.57 5.97
CA TYR A 391 -0.68 -16.75 5.74
C TYR A 391 -1.07 -16.00 7.04
N GLY A 392 -1.27 -14.69 6.94
CA GLY A 392 -1.83 -13.80 7.94
C GLY A 392 -3.23 -13.39 7.55
N ASN A 393 -4.13 -13.38 8.52
CA ASN A 393 -5.51 -12.91 8.34
C ASN A 393 -5.64 -11.61 9.16
N HIS A 394 -5.17 -10.48 8.62
CA HIS A 394 -5.11 -9.22 9.36
C HIS A 394 -6.17 -8.20 8.90
N TYR A 395 -6.65 -8.25 7.65
CA TYR A 395 -7.42 -7.12 7.12
C TYR A 395 -8.94 -7.07 7.35
N LEU A 396 -9.57 -8.07 7.96
CA LEU A 396 -10.99 -7.98 8.30
C LEU A 396 -11.23 -8.69 9.61
N ASN A 397 -11.78 -7.97 10.59
CA ASN A 397 -12.22 -8.44 11.91
C ASN A 397 -12.50 -9.98 11.90
N PRO A 398 -11.54 -10.82 12.32
CA PRO A 398 -11.49 -12.27 12.03
C PRO A 398 -12.61 -13.09 12.68
N LYS A 399 -13.60 -12.44 13.29
CA LYS A 399 -14.59 -13.09 14.14
C LYS A 399 -15.50 -14.07 13.39
N TYR A 400 -15.56 -14.07 12.05
CA TYR A 400 -16.61 -14.78 11.31
C TYR A 400 -16.16 -15.57 10.08
N PHE A 401 -14.85 -15.74 9.87
CA PHE A 401 -14.31 -16.62 8.84
C PHE A 401 -13.81 -17.90 9.53
N ASP A 402 -14.44 -19.06 9.28
CA ASP A 402 -13.93 -20.32 9.82
C ASP A 402 -12.69 -20.74 9.02
N ASP A 403 -11.52 -20.38 9.56
CA ASP A 403 -10.21 -20.71 9.01
C ASP A 403 -9.92 -22.22 8.95
N ALA A 404 -10.64 -23.05 9.72
CA ALA A 404 -10.48 -24.48 9.67
C ALA A 404 -11.18 -25.10 8.46
N LYS A 405 -12.28 -24.51 7.98
CA LYS A 405 -13.06 -25.00 6.83
C LYS A 405 -13.58 -23.84 5.95
N PRO A 406 -12.68 -23.04 5.35
CA PRO A 406 -13.10 -21.97 4.46
C PRO A 406 -13.71 -22.54 3.18
N ASN A 407 -14.80 -21.93 2.74
CA ASN A 407 -15.10 -21.88 1.31
C ASN A 407 -14.49 -20.60 0.80
N ILE A 408 -13.93 -20.59 -0.41
CA ILE A 408 -13.21 -19.44 -0.97
C ILE A 408 -13.72 -19.15 -2.36
N VAL A 409 -13.80 -17.86 -2.70
CA VAL A 409 -13.99 -17.46 -4.09
C VAL A 409 -12.73 -17.78 -4.87
N PHE A 410 -12.90 -18.35 -6.06
CA PHE A 410 -11.83 -18.53 -7.03
C PHE A 410 -12.29 -18.09 -8.42
N TYR A 411 -11.35 -17.84 -9.32
CA TYR A 411 -11.65 -17.50 -10.71
C TYR A 411 -10.97 -18.47 -11.68
N SER A 412 -11.52 -18.58 -12.89
CA SER A 412 -11.02 -19.47 -13.93
C SER A 412 -10.62 -18.69 -15.18
N HIS A 413 -9.33 -18.78 -15.53
CA HIS A 413 -8.77 -18.26 -16.79
C HIS A 413 -9.28 -19.00 -18.04
N LYS A 414 -9.89 -20.19 -17.87
CA LYS A 414 -10.41 -21.00 -18.99
C LYS A 414 -11.76 -20.52 -19.51
N THR A 415 -12.43 -19.63 -18.79
CA THR A 415 -13.83 -19.26 -19.01
C THR A 415 -14.00 -17.76 -18.85
N ASP A 416 -13.27 -16.95 -19.63
CA ASP A 416 -13.40 -15.48 -19.65
C ASP A 416 -13.49 -14.85 -18.25
N ARG A 417 -12.65 -15.33 -17.32
CA ARG A 417 -12.55 -14.83 -15.94
C ARG A 417 -13.87 -14.87 -15.15
N LYS A 418 -14.63 -15.97 -15.24
CA LYS A 418 -15.75 -16.21 -14.33
C LYS A 418 -15.29 -16.66 -12.93
N PHE A 419 -16.11 -16.34 -11.93
CA PHE A 419 -15.92 -16.71 -10.53
C PHE A 419 -16.77 -17.88 -10.09
N GLY A 420 -16.21 -18.69 -9.20
CA GLY A 420 -16.82 -19.83 -8.54
C GLY A 420 -16.43 -19.90 -7.07
N VAL A 421 -16.81 -20.99 -6.40
CA VAL A 421 -16.50 -21.21 -4.98
C VAL A 421 -15.91 -22.60 -4.80
N SER A 422 -14.78 -22.72 -4.10
CA SER A 422 -14.16 -23.99 -3.72
C SER A 422 -14.11 -24.15 -2.21
N ASN A 423 -13.99 -25.38 -1.72
CA ASN A 423 -13.74 -25.64 -0.31
C ASN A 423 -12.23 -25.53 0.02
N ARG A 424 -11.89 -25.73 1.30
CA ARG A 424 -10.50 -25.75 1.78
C ARG A 424 -9.62 -26.69 0.98
N ASP A 425 -10.14 -27.82 0.50
CA ASP A 425 -9.38 -28.85 -0.24
C ASP A 425 -9.15 -28.49 -1.72
N GLY A 426 -9.70 -27.36 -2.17
CA GLY A 426 -9.68 -26.92 -3.56
C GLY A 426 -10.70 -27.62 -4.44
N GLU A 427 -11.64 -28.36 -3.85
CA GLU A 427 -12.74 -28.95 -4.59
C GLU A 427 -13.75 -27.87 -4.96
N THR A 428 -14.11 -27.80 -6.23
CA THR A 428 -15.12 -26.86 -6.71
C THR A 428 -16.51 -27.22 -6.16
N ILE A 429 -17.08 -26.30 -5.38
CA ILE A 429 -18.47 -26.34 -4.93
C ILE A 429 -19.35 -25.70 -6.01
N ILE A 430 -19.03 -24.46 -6.37
CA ILE A 430 -19.73 -23.69 -7.42
C ILE A 430 -18.79 -23.52 -8.60
N ALA A 431 -19.20 -24.03 -9.76
CA ALA A 431 -18.44 -23.85 -11.00
C ALA A 431 -18.32 -22.36 -11.37
N PRO A 432 -17.21 -21.95 -12.01
CA PRO A 432 -17.02 -20.58 -12.49
C PRO A 432 -18.14 -20.15 -13.45
N LYS A 433 -18.99 -19.23 -13.01
CA LYS A 433 -20.09 -18.69 -13.84
C LYS A 433 -20.51 -17.26 -13.56
N TYR A 434 -20.04 -16.67 -12.45
CA TYR A 434 -20.36 -15.29 -12.07
C TYR A 434 -19.35 -14.32 -12.68
N ASP A 435 -19.81 -13.16 -13.13
CA ASP A 435 -18.93 -12.08 -13.60
C ASP A 435 -18.21 -11.41 -12.45
N GLU A 436 -18.90 -11.24 -11.32
CA GLU A 436 -18.34 -10.74 -10.06
C GLU A 436 -18.82 -11.60 -8.90
N LEU A 437 -17.92 -11.90 -7.97
CA LEU A 437 -18.28 -12.60 -6.75
C LEU A 437 -17.41 -12.13 -5.58
N LYS A 438 -18.02 -11.39 -4.66
CA LYS A 438 -17.38 -10.92 -3.43
C LYS A 438 -17.74 -11.84 -2.28
N GLN A 439 -16.72 -12.32 -1.56
CA GLN A 439 -16.93 -13.09 -0.35
C GLN A 439 -17.23 -12.19 0.85
N LEU A 440 -18.29 -12.52 1.60
CA LEU A 440 -18.62 -11.84 2.87
C LEU A 440 -18.34 -12.74 4.08
N SER A 441 -18.46 -14.06 3.93
CA SER A 441 -18.07 -15.09 4.91
C SER A 441 -17.90 -16.45 4.22
N ASN A 442 -17.74 -17.53 4.97
CA ASN A 442 -17.67 -18.89 4.40
C ASN A 442 -18.94 -19.31 3.66
N GLU A 443 -20.10 -18.74 4.00
CA GLU A 443 -21.38 -19.16 3.41
C GLU A 443 -22.12 -18.02 2.72
N TYR A 444 -21.64 -16.79 2.79
CA TYR A 444 -22.33 -15.62 2.23
C TYR A 444 -21.46 -14.86 1.24
N PHE A 445 -22.06 -14.51 0.10
CA PHE A 445 -21.38 -13.88 -1.02
C PHE A 445 -22.29 -12.82 -1.64
N THR A 446 -21.69 -11.79 -2.25
CA THR A 446 -22.40 -10.84 -3.11
C THR A 446 -21.95 -11.07 -4.55
N GLY A 447 -22.88 -11.18 -5.48
CA GLY A 447 -22.59 -11.23 -6.92
C GLY A 447 -23.70 -10.52 -7.69
N ASP A 448 -23.36 -9.78 -8.73
CA ASP A 448 -24.34 -9.03 -9.53
C ASP A 448 -25.29 -8.18 -8.64
N GLU A 449 -24.70 -7.48 -7.65
CA GLU A 449 -25.39 -6.65 -6.64
C GLU A 449 -26.39 -7.39 -5.73
N LYS A 450 -26.39 -8.73 -5.74
CA LYS A 450 -27.31 -9.57 -4.94
C LYS A 450 -26.57 -10.33 -3.86
N LEU A 451 -27.19 -10.44 -2.69
CA LEU A 451 -26.73 -11.32 -1.62
C LEU A 451 -27.13 -12.77 -1.91
N TYR A 452 -26.18 -13.69 -1.72
CA TYR A 452 -26.37 -15.13 -1.83
C TYR A 452 -25.92 -15.85 -0.57
N TRP A 453 -26.61 -16.95 -0.27
CA TRP A 453 -26.15 -18.00 0.62
C TRP A 453 -25.65 -19.20 -0.20
N LEU A 454 -24.53 -19.79 0.22
CA LEU A 454 -23.97 -21.00 -0.36
C LEU A 454 -24.55 -22.23 0.31
N ASP A 455 -25.38 -22.96 -0.42
CA ASP A 455 -25.82 -24.30 -0.05
C ASP A 455 -24.77 -25.30 -0.54
N VAL A 456 -23.89 -25.70 0.38
CA VAL A 456 -22.77 -26.61 0.10
C VAL A 456 -23.28 -28.01 -0.28
N ALA A 457 -24.38 -28.46 0.32
CA ALA A 457 -24.93 -29.80 0.08
C ALA A 457 -25.49 -29.92 -1.34
N ASP A 458 -26.26 -28.91 -1.76
CA ASP A 458 -26.85 -28.87 -3.11
C ASP A 458 -25.94 -28.19 -4.15
N LYS A 459 -24.75 -27.74 -3.76
CA LYS A 459 -23.78 -27.04 -4.62
C LYS A 459 -24.40 -25.88 -5.40
N LYS A 460 -25.19 -25.04 -4.71
CA LYS A 460 -25.90 -23.91 -5.32
C LYS A 460 -25.77 -22.63 -4.51
N MET A 461 -25.84 -21.50 -5.22
CA MET A 461 -25.98 -20.16 -4.63
C MET A 461 -27.47 -19.82 -4.56
N VAL A 462 -28.00 -19.65 -3.35
CA VAL A 462 -29.40 -19.31 -3.09
C VAL A 462 -29.52 -17.80 -2.89
N PRO A 463 -30.23 -17.07 -3.76
CA PRO A 463 -30.38 -15.62 -3.62
C PRO A 463 -31.22 -15.28 -2.38
N LEU A 464 -30.84 -14.21 -1.69
CA LEU A 464 -31.53 -13.67 -0.51
C LEU A 464 -32.05 -12.25 -0.78
N PRO A 465 -32.99 -12.05 -1.72
CA PRO A 465 -33.42 -10.72 -2.16
C PRO A 465 -34.11 -9.88 -1.07
N GLN A 466 -34.55 -10.50 0.01
CA GLN A 466 -35.17 -9.83 1.15
C GLN A 466 -34.16 -9.06 2.03
N TYR A 467 -32.86 -9.28 1.84
CA TYR A 467 -31.79 -8.65 2.59
C TYR A 467 -30.86 -7.90 1.65
N LYS A 468 -30.34 -6.77 2.13
CA LYS A 468 -29.37 -5.95 1.41
C LYS A 468 -27.96 -6.50 1.59
N ASN A 469 -27.62 -6.92 2.81
CA ASN A 469 -26.26 -7.37 3.13
C ASN A 469 -26.24 -8.39 4.29
N TYR A 470 -25.17 -9.17 4.36
CA TYR A 470 -24.82 -9.99 5.52
C TYR A 470 -23.76 -9.26 6.36
N ILE A 471 -23.95 -9.24 7.67
CA ILE A 471 -23.03 -8.57 8.61
C ILE A 471 -22.16 -9.58 9.35
N GLN A 472 -22.76 -10.56 10.02
CA GLN A 472 -22.06 -11.56 10.83
C GLN A 472 -22.96 -12.71 11.27
N SER A 473 -22.38 -13.86 11.63
CA SER A 473 -23.07 -14.96 12.31
C SER A 473 -22.81 -14.91 13.82
N LEU A 474 -23.87 -14.81 14.62
CA LEU A 474 -23.75 -14.76 16.08
C LEU A 474 -23.60 -16.16 16.69
N LYS A 475 -24.22 -17.17 16.10
CA LYS A 475 -23.97 -18.60 16.33
C LYS A 475 -24.53 -19.39 15.15
N ALA A 476 -24.30 -20.70 15.08
CA ALA A 476 -24.77 -21.53 13.98
C ALA A 476 -26.26 -21.29 13.69
N GLY A 477 -26.55 -20.82 12.47
CA GLY A 477 -27.90 -20.51 11.98
C GLY A 477 -28.49 -19.18 12.46
N TYR A 478 -27.82 -18.38 13.29
CA TYR A 478 -28.32 -17.07 13.74
C TYR A 478 -27.47 -15.95 13.15
N ASP A 479 -27.95 -15.43 12.02
CA ASP A 479 -27.21 -14.49 11.19
C ASP A 479 -27.77 -13.08 11.32
N VAL A 480 -26.89 -12.10 11.29
CA VAL A 480 -27.23 -10.67 11.27
C VAL A 480 -27.26 -10.22 9.82
N PHE A 481 -28.43 -9.78 9.38
CA PHE A 481 -28.63 -9.21 8.05
C PHE A 481 -28.93 -7.73 8.15
N GLU A 482 -28.59 -6.99 7.09
CA GLU A 482 -29.07 -5.64 6.84
C GLU A 482 -30.31 -5.68 5.94
N LYS A 483 -31.30 -4.88 6.27
CA LYS A 483 -32.49 -4.64 5.46
C LYS A 483 -32.82 -3.14 5.43
N ALA A 484 -33.28 -2.64 4.29
CA ALA A 484 -33.79 -1.28 4.19
C ALA A 484 -35.10 -1.14 4.99
N VAL A 485 -35.17 -0.14 5.87
CA VAL A 485 -36.36 0.24 6.63
C VAL A 485 -36.53 1.75 6.50
N GLY A 486 -37.36 2.18 5.55
CA GLY A 486 -37.35 3.57 5.07
C GLY A 486 -36.08 3.83 4.26
N ASP A 487 -35.44 4.98 4.51
CA ASP A 487 -34.17 5.36 3.87
C ASP A 487 -32.93 4.81 4.61
N ASP A 488 -33.13 4.17 5.77
CA ASP A 488 -32.05 3.64 6.61
C ASP A 488 -31.80 2.14 6.38
N GLY A 489 -30.54 1.74 6.46
CA GLY A 489 -30.13 0.34 6.64
C GLY A 489 -30.25 -0.07 8.11
N LYS A 490 -31.07 -1.07 8.41
CA LYS A 490 -31.26 -1.61 9.76
C LYS A 490 -30.83 -3.06 9.84
N LEU A 491 -30.34 -3.46 10.99
CA LEU A 491 -29.85 -4.79 11.29
C LEU A 491 -30.87 -5.56 12.13
N GLY A 492 -31.03 -6.84 11.83
CA GLY A 492 -31.83 -7.80 12.59
C GLY A 492 -31.14 -9.16 12.65
N VAL A 493 -31.54 -9.99 13.60
CA VAL A 493 -31.04 -11.38 13.73
C VAL A 493 -32.07 -12.33 13.16
N VAL A 494 -31.65 -13.22 12.27
CA VAL A 494 -32.51 -14.18 11.58
C VAL A 494 -31.99 -15.60 11.81
N LEU A 495 -32.88 -16.48 12.24
CA LEU A 495 -32.64 -17.91 12.37
C LEU A 495 -32.86 -18.61 11.02
N ASN A 496 -31.84 -19.31 10.55
CA ASN A 496 -31.81 -20.11 9.33
C ASN A 496 -32.28 -19.34 8.09
N ARG A 497 -32.03 -18.02 8.06
CA ARG A 497 -32.40 -17.09 6.97
C ARG A 497 -33.91 -16.84 6.78
N ASP A 498 -34.75 -17.44 7.62
CA ASP A 498 -36.21 -17.35 7.49
C ASP A 498 -36.88 -16.65 8.68
N LYS A 499 -36.54 -17.07 9.91
CA LYS A 499 -37.26 -16.63 11.11
C LYS A 499 -36.56 -15.46 11.78
N ILE A 500 -37.18 -14.29 11.78
CA ILE A 500 -36.67 -13.11 12.52
C ILE A 500 -36.71 -13.42 14.03
N ILE A 501 -35.54 -13.31 14.67
CA ILE A 501 -35.33 -13.48 16.12
C ILE A 501 -35.24 -12.12 16.80
N LEU A 502 -34.44 -11.21 16.25
CA LEU A 502 -34.42 -9.81 16.64
C LEU A 502 -34.83 -8.94 15.44
N PRO A 503 -35.76 -7.99 15.62
CA PRO A 503 -36.30 -7.19 14.51
C PRO A 503 -35.23 -6.30 13.86
N PHE A 504 -35.50 -5.87 12.63
CA PHE A 504 -34.65 -4.94 11.87
C PHE A 504 -34.80 -3.50 12.38
N GLU A 505 -34.27 -3.22 13.55
CA GLU A 505 -34.32 -1.89 14.19
C GLU A 505 -32.97 -1.39 14.72
N TYR A 506 -31.92 -2.21 14.62
CA TYR A 506 -30.59 -1.90 15.16
C TYR A 506 -29.66 -1.35 14.08
N TYR A 507 -28.59 -0.67 14.49
CA TYR A 507 -27.54 -0.18 13.59
C TYR A 507 -26.26 -1.02 13.69
N ARG A 508 -26.06 -1.72 14.81
CA ARG A 508 -24.85 -2.51 15.05
C ARG A 508 -25.14 -3.67 16.00
N PHE A 509 -24.41 -4.77 15.80
CA PHE A 509 -24.37 -5.88 16.73
C PHE A 509 -22.91 -6.21 17.07
N GLU A 510 -22.61 -6.43 18.34
CA GLU A 510 -21.29 -6.88 18.80
C GLU A 510 -21.45 -8.13 19.67
N LYS A 511 -20.80 -9.23 19.27
CA LYS A 511 -20.80 -10.48 20.02
C LYS A 511 -19.59 -10.56 20.96
N HIS A 512 -19.87 -10.93 22.21
CA HIS A 512 -18.88 -11.29 23.22
C HIS A 512 -19.08 -12.73 23.71
N GLU A 513 -18.18 -13.21 24.57
CA GLU A 513 -18.17 -14.59 25.09
C GLU A 513 -19.51 -15.00 25.73
N LYS A 514 -20.22 -14.06 26.38
CA LYS A 514 -21.41 -14.36 27.18
C LYS A 514 -22.68 -13.61 26.78
N PHE A 515 -22.56 -12.56 25.98
CA PHE A 515 -23.67 -11.69 25.63
C PHE A 515 -23.44 -11.02 24.28
N ILE A 516 -24.48 -10.37 23.78
CA ILE A 516 -24.51 -9.58 22.55
C ILE A 516 -24.94 -8.16 22.91
N ILE A 517 -24.24 -7.17 22.35
CA ILE A 517 -24.63 -5.76 22.37
C ILE A 517 -25.35 -5.46 21.07
N ALA A 518 -26.57 -4.95 21.14
CA ALA A 518 -27.35 -4.52 19.98
C ALA A 518 -27.61 -3.01 20.07
N SER A 519 -26.89 -2.22 19.27
CA SER A 519 -27.01 -0.77 19.28
C SER A 519 -28.26 -0.35 18.50
N LYS A 520 -29.28 0.12 19.23
CA LYS A 520 -30.56 0.56 18.66
C LYS A 520 -30.50 2.00 18.16
N THR A 521 -29.71 2.84 18.83
CA THR A 521 -29.38 4.21 18.40
C THR A 521 -27.91 4.50 18.73
N HIS A 522 -27.44 5.72 18.44
CA HIS A 522 -26.09 6.17 18.79
C HIS A 522 -25.81 6.20 20.30
N ASN A 523 -26.85 6.24 21.14
CA ASN A 523 -26.77 6.36 22.61
C ASN A 523 -27.51 5.24 23.37
N LEU A 524 -28.03 4.23 22.67
CA LEU A 524 -28.81 3.18 23.31
C LEU A 524 -28.41 1.80 22.78
N ASP A 525 -27.92 0.98 23.69
CA ASP A 525 -27.65 -0.43 23.51
C ASP A 525 -28.68 -1.28 24.26
N GLU A 526 -29.05 -2.39 23.65
CA GLU A 526 -29.77 -3.47 24.30
C GLU A 526 -28.85 -4.68 24.45
N LEU A 527 -28.88 -5.30 25.63
CA LEU A 527 -28.04 -6.45 25.94
C LEU A 527 -28.85 -7.73 25.85
N TYR A 528 -28.28 -8.74 25.20
CA TYR A 528 -28.90 -10.04 25.00
C TYR A 528 -27.95 -11.13 25.45
N ASP A 529 -28.45 -12.23 26.01
CA ASP A 529 -27.66 -13.44 26.15
C ASP A 529 -27.44 -14.09 24.76
N LEU A 530 -26.62 -15.14 24.71
CA LEU A 530 -26.38 -15.86 23.44
C LEU A 530 -27.61 -16.62 22.92
N ASN A 531 -28.71 -16.66 23.67
CA ASN A 531 -30.01 -17.20 23.26
C ASN A 531 -31.03 -16.10 22.93
N PHE A 532 -30.57 -14.85 22.80
CA PHE A 532 -31.39 -13.68 22.44
C PHE A 532 -32.45 -13.34 23.49
N LYS A 533 -32.27 -13.78 24.74
CA LYS A 533 -33.06 -13.28 25.86
C LYS A 533 -32.47 -11.95 26.31
N LYS A 534 -33.32 -10.92 26.41
CA LYS A 534 -32.91 -9.60 26.89
C LYS A 534 -32.36 -9.70 28.31
N LEU A 535 -31.18 -9.14 28.52
CA LEU A 535 -30.48 -9.09 29.81
C LEU A 535 -30.81 -7.79 30.54
N PRO A 536 -30.80 -7.78 31.88
CA PRO A 536 -30.89 -6.54 32.64
C PRO A 536 -29.67 -5.67 32.34
N ASN A 537 -29.90 -4.41 31.96
CA ASN A 537 -28.83 -3.47 31.66
C ASN A 537 -28.20 -2.82 32.90
N LYS A 538 -28.78 -3.00 34.10
CA LYS A 538 -28.29 -2.44 35.38
C LYS A 538 -27.99 -0.93 35.31
N GLY A 539 -28.80 -0.18 34.55
CA GLY A 539 -28.61 1.26 34.35
C GLY A 539 -27.66 1.64 33.21
N ILE A 540 -27.01 0.67 32.56
CA ILE A 540 -26.20 0.88 31.36
C ILE A 540 -27.12 1.25 30.19
N GLN A 541 -26.91 2.41 29.59
CA GLN A 541 -27.51 2.82 28.32
C GLN A 541 -26.61 2.49 27.14
N LYS A 542 -25.29 2.65 27.29
CA LYS A 542 -24.31 2.39 26.24
C LYS A 542 -23.13 1.61 26.78
N MET A 543 -22.58 0.70 26.00
CA MET A 543 -21.47 -0.13 26.42
C MET A 543 -20.39 -0.20 25.33
N ASN A 544 -19.15 0.03 25.74
CA ASN A 544 -17.99 -0.06 24.87
C ASN A 544 -16.96 -1.02 25.48
N THR A 545 -16.29 -1.80 24.65
CA THR A 545 -15.09 -2.53 25.06
C THR A 545 -13.93 -1.56 25.28
N VAL A 546 -13.13 -1.80 26.31
CA VAL A 546 -11.93 -0.99 26.58
C VAL A 546 -10.82 -1.22 25.52
N ASP A 547 -10.87 -2.37 24.81
CA ASP A 547 -9.73 -2.91 24.05
C ASP A 547 -9.75 -2.67 22.53
N ASN A 548 -10.70 -1.90 21.97
CA ASN A 548 -10.91 -1.90 20.50
C ASN A 548 -9.75 -1.32 19.66
N PHE A 549 -8.69 -0.77 20.27
CA PHE A 549 -7.65 -0.02 19.54
C PHE A 549 -6.20 -0.46 19.81
N ILE A 550 -5.95 -1.58 20.52
CA ILE A 550 -4.59 -1.89 20.96
C ILE A 550 -4.02 -3.12 20.23
N ALA A 551 -3.20 -2.88 19.20
CA ALA A 551 -2.35 -3.89 18.54
C ALA A 551 -1.14 -4.27 19.41
N THR A 552 -1.37 -4.79 20.62
CA THR A 552 -0.29 -5.30 21.50
C THR A 552 -0.54 -6.76 21.85
N ASP A 553 0.53 -7.54 22.06
CA ASP A 553 0.48 -8.90 22.60
C ASP A 553 -0.05 -8.96 24.06
N ILE A 554 -0.46 -7.82 24.62
CA ILE A 554 -1.00 -7.69 25.97
C ILE A 554 -2.47 -8.13 25.95
N LYS A 555 -2.74 -9.26 26.59
CA LYS A 555 -4.12 -9.69 26.88
C LYS A 555 -4.65 -8.89 28.08
N PHE A 556 -5.50 -7.91 27.83
CA PHE A 556 -6.30 -7.29 28.88
C PHE A 556 -7.41 -8.25 29.34
N PRO A 557 -7.83 -8.22 30.61
CA PRO A 557 -9.06 -8.87 31.02
C PRO A 557 -10.22 -8.24 30.25
N ALA A 558 -11.16 -9.06 29.75
CA ALA A 558 -12.33 -8.57 29.03
C ALA A 558 -13.24 -7.74 29.96
N VAL A 559 -12.99 -6.43 30.01
CA VAL A 559 -13.77 -5.43 30.73
C VAL A 559 -14.38 -4.43 29.75
N PHE A 560 -15.46 -3.81 30.19
CA PHE A 560 -16.25 -2.88 29.41
C PHE A 560 -16.42 -1.57 30.18
N VAL A 561 -16.67 -0.50 29.45
CA VAL A 561 -17.13 0.77 29.99
C VAL A 561 -18.63 0.86 29.72
N GLY A 562 -19.42 0.79 30.79
CA GLY A 562 -20.84 1.11 30.74
C GLY A 562 -21.04 2.60 30.96
N GLU A 563 -21.97 3.20 30.25
CA GLU A 563 -22.40 4.59 30.39
C GLU A 563 -23.89 4.64 30.75
N ASP A 564 -24.26 5.50 31.71
CA ASP A 564 -25.65 5.68 32.15
C ASP A 564 -26.37 6.82 31.42
N SER A 565 -27.61 7.13 31.84
CA SER A 565 -28.42 8.22 31.29
C SER A 565 -27.88 9.63 31.53
N HIS A 566 -26.87 9.78 32.39
CA HIS A 566 -26.22 11.06 32.70
C HIS A 566 -24.82 11.14 32.10
N HIS A 567 -24.49 10.24 31.16
CA HIS A 567 -23.17 10.11 30.54
C HIS A 567 -22.04 9.82 31.54
N LYS A 568 -22.37 9.28 32.72
CA LYS A 568 -21.39 8.80 33.70
C LYS A 568 -21.00 7.39 33.36
N LYS A 569 -19.72 7.08 33.59
CA LYS A 569 -19.10 5.82 33.23
C LYS A 569 -18.83 4.95 34.45
N ALA A 570 -18.90 3.65 34.24
CA ALA A 570 -18.58 2.60 35.18
C ALA A 570 -17.77 1.50 34.48
N LEU A 571 -16.87 0.86 35.23
CA LEU A 571 -16.19 -0.34 34.77
C LEU A 571 -17.13 -1.55 34.95
N VAL A 572 -17.19 -2.41 33.95
CA VAL A 572 -18.13 -3.53 33.89
C VAL A 572 -17.38 -4.82 33.52
N ASP A 573 -17.64 -5.90 34.24
CA ASP A 573 -17.03 -7.20 33.94
C ASP A 573 -17.74 -7.94 32.79
N LYS A 574 -17.15 -9.05 32.33
CA LYS A 574 -17.74 -9.91 31.30
C LYS A 574 -19.08 -10.58 31.65
N ASN A 575 -19.53 -10.48 32.91
CA ASN A 575 -20.83 -10.96 33.38
C ASN A 575 -21.83 -9.80 33.56
N LEU A 576 -21.49 -8.60 33.07
CA LEU A 576 -22.29 -7.38 33.22
C LEU A 576 -22.44 -6.94 34.68
N ASN A 577 -21.49 -7.27 35.56
CA ASN A 577 -21.44 -6.70 36.91
C ASN A 577 -20.74 -5.36 36.87
N LEU A 578 -21.37 -4.35 37.46
CA LEU A 578 -20.75 -3.07 37.71
C LEU A 578 -19.63 -3.28 38.74
N LEU A 579 -18.38 -3.12 38.32
CA LEU A 579 -17.19 -3.16 39.17
C LEU A 579 -17.00 -1.83 39.89
N THR A 580 -17.54 -0.74 39.32
CA THR A 580 -17.62 0.57 39.94
C THR A 580 -19.02 1.15 39.80
N GLY A 581 -19.37 2.15 40.62
CA GLY A 581 -20.56 2.96 40.37
C GLY A 581 -20.38 3.88 39.13
N PHE A 582 -21.49 4.35 38.57
CA PHE A 582 -21.51 5.37 37.53
C PHE A 582 -21.13 6.74 38.11
N LYS A 583 -19.84 7.06 38.08
CA LYS A 583 -19.34 8.33 38.64
C LYS A 583 -18.20 8.96 37.83
N TYR A 584 -17.62 8.23 36.88
CA TYR A 584 -16.49 8.70 36.10
C TYR A 584 -16.96 9.43 34.85
N GLU A 585 -16.18 10.41 34.39
CA GLU A 585 -16.40 11.13 33.13
C GLU A 585 -15.74 10.38 31.96
N PHE A 586 -14.67 9.65 32.25
CA PHE A 586 -13.96 8.74 31.33
C PHE A 586 -13.29 7.61 32.11
N ILE A 587 -13.07 6.50 31.42
CA ILE A 587 -12.27 5.36 31.85
C ILE A 587 -11.49 4.90 30.62
N ASN A 588 -10.18 5.07 30.64
CA ASN A 588 -9.30 4.77 29.52
C ASN A 588 -8.32 3.65 29.91
N PRO A 589 -7.92 2.78 28.97
CA PRO A 589 -6.86 1.82 29.23
C PRO A 589 -5.55 2.53 29.57
N PHE A 590 -4.76 1.96 30.47
CA PHE A 590 -3.41 2.44 30.73
C PHE A 590 -2.41 1.67 29.84
N PHE A 591 -1.94 2.33 28.77
CA PHE A 591 -1.04 1.70 27.80
C PHE A 591 0.26 1.23 28.46
N GLY A 592 0.63 -0.03 28.19
CA GLY A 592 1.82 -0.66 28.76
C GLY A 592 1.69 -1.14 30.20
N VAL A 593 0.51 -1.00 30.84
CA VAL A 593 0.26 -1.51 32.20
C VAL A 593 -1.01 -2.35 32.23
N ASN A 594 -0.85 -3.67 32.31
CA ASN A 594 -1.98 -4.59 32.40
C ASN A 594 -2.78 -4.33 33.68
N ASN A 595 -4.09 -4.48 33.59
CA ASN A 595 -5.02 -4.53 34.72
C ASN A 595 -5.22 -3.20 35.46
N TYR A 596 -4.78 -2.07 34.89
CA TYR A 596 -5.03 -0.74 35.42
C TYR A 596 -5.66 0.16 34.36
N TYR A 597 -6.49 1.09 34.83
CA TYR A 597 -7.23 2.04 33.99
C TYR A 597 -7.11 3.43 34.59
N ILE A 598 -6.98 4.43 33.73
CA ILE A 598 -7.00 5.83 34.13
C ILE A 598 -8.46 6.29 34.07
N ALA A 599 -8.95 6.87 35.15
CA ALA A 599 -10.30 7.39 35.22
C ALA A 599 -10.29 8.85 35.66
N GLY A 600 -11.33 9.58 35.27
CA GLY A 600 -11.53 10.97 35.67
C GLY A 600 -12.85 11.18 36.37
N VAL A 601 -12.85 12.03 37.41
CA VAL A 601 -14.06 12.58 38.02
C VAL A 601 -14.09 14.07 37.82
N ARG A 602 -15.25 14.64 37.53
CA ARG A 602 -15.40 16.09 37.34
C ARG A 602 -15.11 16.84 38.64
N THR A 603 -14.41 17.97 38.55
CA THR A 603 -14.20 18.88 39.68
C THR A 603 -15.54 19.46 40.17
N ALA A 604 -15.60 19.90 41.42
CA ALA A 604 -16.84 20.41 42.02
C ALA A 604 -17.39 21.67 41.29
N ASP A 605 -16.52 22.46 40.69
CA ASP A 605 -16.85 23.64 39.87
C ASP A 605 -17.13 23.27 38.39
N GLY A 606 -16.95 22.01 37.99
CA GLY A 606 -17.19 21.53 36.64
C GLY A 606 -16.13 21.92 35.60
N SER A 607 -15.08 22.64 35.98
CA SER A 607 -14.11 23.24 35.06
C SER A 607 -13.05 22.26 34.54
N ASN A 608 -12.78 21.18 35.28
CA ASN A 608 -11.73 20.23 34.95
C ASN A 608 -12.05 18.82 35.48
N TYR A 609 -11.09 17.91 35.38
CA TYR A 609 -11.16 16.55 35.90
C TYR A 609 -10.05 16.30 36.90
N TRP A 610 -10.39 15.60 37.98
CA TRP A 610 -9.42 14.92 38.81
C TRP A 610 -9.22 13.51 38.27
N TYR A 611 -7.97 13.18 37.97
CA TYR A 611 -7.52 11.89 37.46
C TYR A 611 -7.14 10.99 38.64
N GLY A 612 -7.38 9.69 38.46
CA GLY A 612 -6.98 8.62 39.36
C GLY A 612 -6.79 7.31 38.60
N ILE A 613 -6.28 6.29 39.28
CA ILE A 613 -6.09 4.95 38.73
C ILE A 613 -7.02 3.97 39.44
N ILE A 614 -7.74 3.18 38.65
CA ILE A 614 -8.51 2.03 39.13
C ILE A 614 -7.89 0.73 38.59
N ASP A 615 -8.05 -0.37 39.33
CA ASP A 615 -7.65 -1.69 38.85
C ASP A 615 -8.78 -2.40 38.09
N GLU A 616 -8.47 -3.56 37.51
CA GLU A 616 -9.41 -4.46 36.81
C GLU A 616 -10.60 -4.95 37.64
N LYS A 617 -10.56 -4.77 38.96
CA LYS A 617 -11.65 -5.11 39.88
C LYS A 617 -12.49 -3.89 40.23
N GLY A 618 -12.19 -2.73 39.64
CA GLY A 618 -12.83 -1.46 39.93
C GLY A 618 -12.37 -0.81 41.24
N LYS A 619 -11.30 -1.33 41.88
CA LYS A 619 -10.78 -0.70 43.10
C LYS A 619 -10.00 0.55 42.72
N GLU A 620 -10.29 1.66 43.38
CA GLU A 620 -9.44 2.86 43.32
C GLU A 620 -8.09 2.57 43.96
N VAL A 621 -7.04 2.56 43.15
CA VAL A 621 -5.66 2.26 43.56
C VAL A 621 -4.94 3.54 43.96
N THR A 622 -5.32 4.66 43.35
CA THR A 622 -4.83 5.99 43.71
C THR A 622 -6.00 6.95 43.93
N PRO A 623 -5.81 8.01 44.74
CA PRO A 623 -6.82 9.04 44.92
C PRO A 623 -7.02 9.86 43.64
N PHE A 624 -8.25 10.34 43.43
CA PHE A 624 -8.60 11.25 42.35
C PHE A 624 -8.23 12.69 42.74
N ILE A 625 -6.94 13.01 42.63
CA ILE A 625 -6.36 14.32 43.02
C ILE A 625 -5.38 14.86 41.97
N PHE A 626 -5.17 14.14 40.88
CA PHE A 626 -4.20 14.50 39.85
C PHE A 626 -4.88 15.37 38.80
N CYS A 627 -4.26 16.49 38.41
CA CYS A 627 -4.76 17.33 37.31
C CYS A 627 -4.58 16.67 35.93
N ASN A 628 -3.71 15.66 35.84
CA ASN A 628 -3.47 14.83 34.67
C ASN A 628 -2.66 13.59 35.07
N ILE A 629 -2.91 12.46 34.42
CA ILE A 629 -2.04 11.28 34.40
C ILE A 629 -1.84 10.93 32.93
N ALA A 630 -0.59 10.88 32.48
CA ALA A 630 -0.30 10.50 31.10
C ALA A 630 -0.73 9.05 30.85
N GLU A 631 -1.36 8.82 29.71
CA GLU A 631 -1.80 7.48 29.29
C GLU A 631 -0.64 6.56 28.91
N GLU A 632 0.56 7.14 28.75
CA GLU A 632 1.79 6.47 28.37
C GLU A 632 2.97 6.88 29.26
N PHE A 633 3.98 6.01 29.30
CA PHE A 633 5.27 6.30 29.92
C PHE A 633 6.10 7.27 29.08
N ASP A 634 6.95 8.06 29.74
CA ASP A 634 7.93 8.85 29.04
C ASP A 634 9.08 7.99 28.46
N LYS A 635 9.97 8.63 27.69
CA LYS A 635 11.13 8.00 27.06
C LYS A 635 12.08 7.24 28.02
N ASN A 636 11.99 7.50 29.32
CA ASN A 636 12.78 6.83 30.34
C ASN A 636 11.97 5.75 31.10
N GLY A 637 10.76 5.43 30.64
CA GLY A 637 9.85 4.50 31.30
C GLY A 637 9.13 5.07 32.53
N LYS A 638 9.12 6.40 32.73
CA LYS A 638 8.51 7.04 33.91
C LYS A 638 7.10 7.52 33.63
N LEU A 639 6.19 7.32 34.59
CA LEU A 639 4.83 7.84 34.51
C LEU A 639 4.85 9.35 34.76
N LYS A 640 4.37 10.13 33.79
CA LYS A 640 4.16 11.57 33.95
C LYS A 640 2.78 11.83 34.55
N PHE A 641 2.73 12.71 35.54
CA PHE A 641 1.47 13.13 36.15
C PHE A 641 1.55 14.58 36.62
N CYS A 642 0.39 15.16 36.91
CA CYS A 642 0.24 16.51 37.42
C CYS A 642 -0.44 16.45 38.78
N LEU A 643 0.16 17.08 39.79
CA LEU A 643 -0.40 17.21 41.14
C LEU A 643 -0.31 18.67 41.58
N LYS A 644 -1.45 19.30 41.89
CA LYS A 644 -1.52 20.73 42.26
C LYS A 644 -0.78 21.63 41.26
N ASP A 645 -1.07 21.42 39.97
CA ASP A 645 -0.48 22.12 38.81
C ASP A 645 1.03 21.93 38.62
N LYS A 646 1.66 21.05 39.40
CA LYS A 646 3.07 20.67 39.23
C LYS A 646 3.19 19.37 38.47
N ARG A 647 3.95 19.39 37.39
CA ARG A 647 4.27 18.20 36.58
C ARG A 647 5.42 17.43 37.22
N GLU A 648 5.19 16.14 37.46
CA GLU A 648 6.16 15.22 38.04
C GLU A 648 6.29 13.96 37.15
N ALA A 649 7.37 13.20 37.33
CA ALA A 649 7.56 11.92 36.68
C ALA A 649 8.30 10.92 37.60
N MET A 650 7.80 9.68 37.70
CA MET A 650 8.47 8.62 38.47
C MET A 650 8.11 7.21 37.97
N ASP A 651 8.85 6.20 38.40
CA ASP A 651 8.55 4.79 38.10
C ASP A 651 7.15 4.40 38.58
N PHE A 652 6.39 3.64 37.77
CA PHE A 652 5.00 3.29 38.10
C PHE A 652 4.86 2.60 39.46
N LYS A 653 5.76 1.67 39.78
CA LYS A 653 5.76 0.98 41.06
C LYS A 653 5.98 1.95 42.24
N ALA A 654 6.87 2.92 42.06
CA ALA A 654 7.10 3.96 43.07
C ALA A 654 5.89 4.91 43.19
N PHE A 655 5.26 5.26 42.07
CA PHE A 655 4.02 6.03 42.03
C PHE A 655 2.91 5.34 42.83
N LEU A 656 2.66 4.06 42.56
CA LEU A 656 1.67 3.28 43.29
C LEU A 656 1.99 3.16 44.78
N LEU A 657 3.27 3.00 45.16
CA LEU A 657 3.67 2.96 46.58
C LEU A 657 3.42 4.30 47.28
N LYS A 658 3.73 5.41 46.62
CA LYS A 658 3.60 6.77 47.18
C LYS A 658 2.14 7.20 47.33
N TYR A 659 1.28 6.84 46.38
CA TYR A 659 -0.10 7.32 46.29
C TYR A 659 -1.15 6.22 46.45
N LYS A 660 -0.78 5.07 47.04
CA LYS A 660 -1.70 3.96 47.25
C LYS A 660 -2.86 4.36 48.16
N LYS A 661 -4.07 3.92 47.80
CA LYS A 661 -5.25 3.97 48.66
C LYS A 661 -5.50 2.67 49.43
#